data_AF-R9IAM1-F1
#
_entry.id   AF-R9IAM1-F1
#
_cell.length_a   1.000
_cell.length_b   1.000
_cell.length_c   1.000
_cell.angle_alpha   90.00
_cell.angle_beta   90.00
_cell.angle_gamma   90.00
#
_symmetry.space_group_name_H-M   'P 1'
#
loop_
_entity.id
_entity.type
_entity.pdbx_description
1 polymer ?
#
loop_
_entity_poly.entity_id
_entity_poly.type
_entity_poly.pdbx_seq_one_letter_code
_entity_poly.pdbx_strand_id
1 'polypeptide(L)'
;MNIKQLLSACILGTAIASCSFPSAEREGIVINLQEKGVGIAPSMYGVFFEEINHAGDGGLYAELVQNRSFEEHEMPAGYHAEGDKLIPSPEKYHLTGEVRHDRSFKWNTEPVRAWNLLVKDTAAARMRLTKERPKFQSAPNNLEITLTDASHPIQLVNEGYWGMGIGAGENYHLRVIIRTSSDYKGTVAAKLLSSKGDVLAETSLKVKNDNTWNDIKATLSSAAKDAKAKLALEFDAPGKIWIDYVSLFPEKTFNNRPNGLRKDVAEMLVGLKPAFFRWPGGCVVEGITLNNRFEWKKTLGDPAARPGEYSTWGYRCSYGFGYYEMLQFCEDIGAKAMFVCNVGLGCQFRMGDACPEDKISYYLDDCMDAIEYALGDVTTEWGKRRAADGHAEPFPLQYVEIGNENWGPEYDRRFDLFYKAIKEKYPQLTLIYNEMPQRDGAPAIAKTDMIDPHWYVDPYFFFRNTTLFDTYERGKYTVYVGEYACNRGVGGGNMLGALSEAAFIGGMERNGDLVTMASYAPLFENRHDRNWATNLIWIDSDRVMGRSSYYVQKMAAENRPDYNVKSNITMHEAQPESVGKGHLGLGASLASVEFKDVKVIQNGVTDLLGDMILSKEDHMLPEKVYEGDYTLEFKVRKTEGEQGFQIFLGMSEDGKTGYRYNIGMWSSNDRAELIRLEKGKDKGVLSEHSGKKIEKDRWYEVKVVVSSMKNECYLDNELVLSSVPQAMPLQFVASGYDEEKGELVIKVVNGADAAYLTTIQVKGSKNIAEEGRVISLTAADGSEENSFEEPRKIYPEEIAYKGFGPEFDYEFPPFSYTILRVKAEKQ
;
A
#
# COMPACT_ATOMS: atom_id res chain seq x y z
N MET A 1 40.44 -57.01 -77.97
CA MET A 1 41.30 -55.89 -78.45
C MET A 1 41.39 -54.87 -77.31
N ASN A 2 42.58 -54.33 -77.09
CA ASN A 2 43.04 -53.65 -75.87
C ASN A 2 42.43 -52.26 -75.58
N ILE A 3 42.18 -51.99 -74.28
CA ILE A 3 42.61 -50.82 -73.47
C ILE A 3 41.91 -49.44 -73.57
N LYS A 4 41.68 -48.86 -72.36
CA LYS A 4 41.37 -47.45 -71.93
C LYS A 4 39.88 -47.03 -72.03
N GLN A 5 39.24 -46.40 -71.04
CA GLN A 5 39.70 -45.51 -69.95
C GLN A 5 38.66 -45.38 -68.81
N LEU A 6 39.17 -45.06 -67.61
CA LEU A 6 38.57 -44.87 -66.28
C LEU A 6 37.24 -44.08 -66.16
N LEU A 7 36.41 -44.42 -65.16
CA LEU A 7 36.27 -43.64 -63.90
C LEU A 7 35.28 -44.27 -62.89
N SER A 8 35.67 -44.23 -61.61
CA SER A 8 34.99 -44.77 -60.42
C SER A 8 33.68 -44.06 -60.06
N ALA A 9 32.71 -44.81 -59.53
CA ALA A 9 31.70 -44.29 -58.58
C ALA A 9 31.16 -45.42 -57.68
N CYS A 10 31.29 -45.20 -56.37
CA CYS A 10 30.97 -46.14 -55.30
C CYS A 10 29.48 -46.16 -54.93
N ILE A 11 29.03 -47.38 -54.67
CA ILE A 11 28.00 -47.91 -53.75
C ILE A 11 27.34 -46.88 -52.81
N LEU A 12 26.01 -46.76 -52.89
CA LEU A 12 25.15 -46.16 -51.87
C LEU A 12 24.29 -47.27 -51.24
N GLY A 13 24.60 -47.63 -49.99
CA GLY A 13 23.76 -48.48 -49.15
C GLY A 13 22.90 -47.60 -48.22
N THR A 14 21.60 -47.83 -48.22
CA THR A 14 20.61 -47.13 -47.40
C THR A 14 20.60 -47.67 -45.97
N ALA A 15 21.00 -46.85 -45.00
CA ALA A 15 20.74 -47.05 -43.58
C ALA A 15 19.54 -46.20 -43.17
N ILE A 16 18.46 -46.83 -42.70
CA ILE A 16 17.29 -46.16 -42.12
C ILE A 16 17.59 -45.96 -40.64
N ALA A 17 17.87 -44.72 -40.24
CA ALA A 17 17.97 -44.32 -38.84
C ALA A 17 16.55 -44.07 -38.30
N SER A 18 16.13 -44.88 -37.33
CA SER A 18 14.94 -44.63 -36.52
C SER A 18 15.24 -43.47 -35.55
N CYS A 19 14.66 -42.30 -35.83
CA CYS A 19 14.64 -41.19 -34.89
C CYS A 19 13.68 -41.52 -33.73
N SER A 20 14.22 -41.98 -32.61
CA SER A 20 13.51 -41.96 -31.34
C SER A 20 13.55 -40.52 -30.82
N PHE A 21 12.42 -39.81 -30.87
CA PHE A 21 12.29 -38.55 -30.15
C PHE A 21 12.30 -38.84 -28.63
N PRO A 22 13.05 -38.10 -27.80
CA PRO A 22 12.91 -38.21 -26.36
C PRO A 22 11.49 -37.77 -25.98
N SER A 23 10.75 -38.60 -25.23
CA SER A 23 9.48 -38.15 -24.65
C SER A 23 9.82 -37.08 -23.62
N ALA A 24 9.30 -35.86 -23.80
CA ALA A 24 9.34 -34.86 -22.75
C ALA A 24 8.72 -35.47 -21.47
N GLU A 25 9.42 -35.37 -20.33
CA GLU A 25 8.83 -35.76 -19.05
C GLU A 25 7.51 -35.02 -18.86
N ARG A 26 6.46 -35.75 -18.49
CA ARG A 26 5.14 -35.17 -18.22
C ARG A 26 5.27 -34.30 -16.97
N GLU A 27 4.87 -33.03 -17.06
CA GLU A 27 4.85 -32.14 -15.90
C GLU A 27 3.98 -32.74 -14.79
N GLY A 28 4.45 -32.67 -13.55
CA GLY A 28 3.77 -33.32 -12.44
C GLY A 28 4.12 -32.72 -11.08
N ILE A 29 3.13 -32.76 -10.18
CA ILE A 29 3.24 -32.32 -8.80
C ILE A 29 3.12 -33.56 -7.92
N VAL A 30 4.17 -33.90 -7.19
CA VAL A 30 4.17 -35.01 -6.23
C VAL A 30 4.14 -34.46 -4.82
N ILE A 31 3.03 -34.64 -4.12
CA ILE A 31 2.81 -34.19 -2.74
C ILE A 31 2.96 -35.37 -1.79
N ASN A 32 3.79 -35.26 -0.76
CA ASN A 32 3.96 -36.33 0.24
C ASN A 32 3.41 -35.93 1.61
N LEU A 33 2.28 -36.53 2.01
CA LEU A 33 1.63 -36.23 3.29
C LEU A 33 2.41 -36.70 4.52
N GLN A 34 3.39 -37.60 4.36
CA GLN A 34 4.24 -38.09 5.45
C GLN A 34 5.44 -37.17 5.71
N GLU A 35 5.78 -36.29 4.76
CA GLU A 35 6.87 -35.33 4.91
C GLU A 35 6.30 -33.98 5.38
N LYS A 36 6.07 -33.89 6.70
CA LYS A 36 5.65 -32.66 7.38
C LYS A 36 6.74 -31.59 7.27
N GLY A 37 6.41 -30.46 6.66
CA GLY A 37 7.20 -29.25 6.59
C GLY A 37 6.90 -28.30 7.76
N VAL A 38 7.29 -27.03 7.60
CA VAL A 38 7.17 -26.00 8.64
C VAL A 38 5.71 -25.61 8.90
N GLY A 39 5.42 -25.24 10.15
CA GLY A 39 4.11 -24.71 10.54
C GLY A 39 3.85 -23.35 9.92
N ILE A 40 2.59 -23.01 9.70
CA ILE A 40 2.17 -21.68 9.25
C ILE A 40 1.45 -21.02 10.42
N ALA A 41 1.97 -19.89 10.89
CA ALA A 41 1.44 -19.23 12.07
C ALA A 41 -0.04 -18.80 11.88
N PRO A 42 -0.90 -18.93 12.90
CA PRO A 42 -2.24 -18.34 12.87
C PRO A 42 -2.23 -16.81 12.69
N SER A 43 -1.11 -16.17 13.05
CA SER A 43 -0.87 -14.74 12.86
C SER A 43 -0.42 -14.34 11.45
N MET A 44 -0.29 -15.28 10.51
CA MET A 44 0.31 -15.02 9.18
C MET A 44 -0.35 -13.85 8.44
N TYR A 45 -1.66 -13.64 8.60
CA TYR A 45 -2.38 -12.60 7.85
C TYR A 45 -3.00 -11.58 8.81
N GLY A 46 -2.60 -10.32 8.66
CA GLY A 46 -3.18 -9.18 9.35
C GLY A 46 -3.40 -8.01 8.41
N VAL A 47 -3.68 -6.84 8.99
CA VAL A 47 -3.90 -5.60 8.23
C VAL A 47 -3.02 -4.47 8.72
N PHE A 48 -2.56 -3.67 7.76
CA PHE A 48 -1.90 -2.39 7.97
C PHE A 48 -2.91 -1.25 7.85
N PHE A 49 -2.83 -0.26 8.73
CA PHE A 49 -3.64 0.94 8.64
C PHE A 49 -2.82 2.19 8.90
N GLU A 50 -2.91 3.13 7.96
CA GLU A 50 -2.51 4.52 8.14
C GLU A 50 -3.58 5.47 7.57
N GLU A 51 -3.59 6.72 8.03
CA GLU A 51 -4.49 7.76 7.49
C GLU A 51 -3.96 8.31 6.15
N ILE A 52 -4.14 7.50 5.10
CA ILE A 52 -3.86 7.79 3.68
C ILE A 52 -5.14 7.60 2.84
N ASN A 53 -5.30 8.35 1.74
CA ASN A 53 -6.46 8.21 0.82
C ASN A 53 -7.84 8.28 1.51
N HIS A 54 -7.97 9.04 2.60
CA HIS A 54 -9.18 9.07 3.43
C HIS A 54 -9.56 7.68 3.99
N ALA A 55 -8.56 6.90 4.44
CA ALA A 55 -8.74 5.56 5.01
C ALA A 55 -9.53 5.58 6.33
N GLY A 56 -9.31 6.56 7.19
CA GLY A 56 -10.10 6.77 8.41
C GLY A 56 -11.19 7.80 8.15
N ASP A 57 -10.82 9.08 8.13
CA ASP A 57 -11.74 10.20 7.89
C ASP A 57 -12.29 10.18 6.46
N GLY A 58 -13.59 9.88 6.30
CA GLY A 58 -14.23 9.67 5.00
C GLY A 58 -14.17 8.21 4.50
N GLY A 59 -13.64 7.31 5.32
CA GLY A 59 -13.48 5.88 5.04
C GLY A 59 -14.02 5.00 6.16
N LEU A 60 -13.12 4.39 6.93
CA LEU A 60 -13.44 3.47 8.02
C LEU A 60 -14.16 4.17 9.19
N TYR A 61 -13.85 5.43 9.48
CA TYR A 61 -14.51 6.19 10.54
C TYR A 61 -15.88 6.70 10.08
N ALA A 62 -16.94 6.48 10.85
CA ALA A 62 -18.32 6.67 10.38
C ALA A 62 -18.84 8.13 10.36
N GLU A 63 -17.99 9.11 10.70
CA GLU A 63 -18.36 10.52 10.64
C GLU A 63 -18.69 10.93 9.21
N LEU A 64 -19.86 11.56 9.02
CA LEU A 64 -20.30 12.03 7.71
C LEU A 64 -19.93 13.49 7.45
N VAL A 65 -19.70 14.30 8.50
CA VAL A 65 -19.35 15.72 8.39
C VAL A 65 -17.85 15.89 8.21
N GLN A 66 -17.45 16.39 7.04
CA GLN A 66 -16.07 16.80 6.80
C GLN A 66 -15.79 18.15 7.47
N ASN A 67 -14.56 18.37 7.95
CA ASN A 67 -14.16 19.60 8.64
C ASN A 67 -15.08 19.96 9.82
N ARG A 68 -15.47 18.96 10.61
CA ARG A 68 -16.49 19.06 11.67
C ARG A 68 -16.16 20.00 12.83
N SER A 69 -14.89 20.27 13.08
CA SER A 69 -14.38 21.18 14.12
C SER A 69 -13.70 22.42 13.54
N PHE A 70 -13.80 22.63 12.22
CA PHE A 70 -13.22 23.80 11.54
C PHE A 70 -11.68 23.91 11.63
N GLU A 71 -11.00 22.81 11.92
CA GLU A 71 -9.54 22.77 12.10
C GLU A 71 -8.77 22.48 10.80
N GLU A 72 -9.43 22.16 9.67
CA GLU A 72 -8.73 21.76 8.43
C GLU A 72 -7.76 22.81 7.88
N HIS A 73 -7.94 24.09 8.21
CA HIS A 73 -7.05 25.19 7.81
C HIS A 73 -5.96 25.51 8.85
N GLU A 74 -5.91 24.81 9.98
CA GLU A 74 -4.81 24.96 10.94
C GLU A 74 -3.53 24.40 10.37
N MET A 75 -2.53 25.28 10.32
CA MET A 75 -1.22 24.99 9.80
C MET A 75 -0.32 24.40 10.90
N PRO A 76 0.45 23.34 10.62
CA PRO A 76 1.42 22.85 11.58
C PRO A 76 2.51 23.87 11.89
N ALA A 77 3.14 23.75 13.05
CA ALA A 77 4.20 24.66 13.46
C ALA A 77 5.41 24.56 12.51
N GLY A 78 5.93 25.72 12.09
CA GLY A 78 7.08 25.79 11.18
C GLY A 78 6.73 25.61 9.70
N TYR A 79 5.47 25.75 9.31
CA TYR A 79 5.05 25.69 7.91
C TYR A 79 4.55 27.05 7.42
N HIS A 80 4.58 27.24 6.11
CA HIS A 80 3.86 28.30 5.40
C HIS A 80 3.21 27.74 4.13
N ALA A 81 2.25 28.47 3.55
CA ALA A 81 1.61 28.08 2.30
C ALA A 81 1.91 29.08 1.18
N GLU A 82 2.13 28.55 -0.03
CA GLU A 82 2.27 29.30 -1.27
C GLU A 82 1.27 28.75 -2.30
N GLY A 83 0.09 29.38 -2.39
CA GLY A 83 -1.00 28.83 -3.19
C GLY A 83 -1.50 27.50 -2.64
N ASP A 84 -1.49 26.45 -3.47
CA ASP A 84 -1.89 25.08 -3.14
C ASP A 84 -0.72 24.23 -2.60
N LYS A 85 0.38 24.86 -2.20
CA LYS A 85 1.57 24.19 -1.68
C LYS A 85 1.81 24.54 -0.22
N LEU A 86 1.88 23.53 0.63
CA LEU A 86 2.35 23.62 2.01
C LEU A 86 3.86 23.35 2.04
N ILE A 87 4.63 24.25 2.62
CA ILE A 87 6.10 24.21 2.66
C ILE A 87 6.56 24.13 4.12
N PRO A 88 7.26 23.07 4.53
CA PRO A 88 7.89 23.00 5.86
C PRO A 88 9.11 23.92 5.95
N SER A 89 9.47 24.28 7.17
CA SER A 89 10.76 24.90 7.47
C SER A 89 11.91 24.00 7.01
N PRO A 90 13.05 24.58 6.61
CA PRO A 90 14.24 23.81 6.29
C PRO A 90 14.68 22.94 7.47
N GLU A 91 14.91 21.65 7.22
CA GLU A 91 15.32 20.70 8.24
C GLU A 91 16.58 19.95 7.85
N LYS A 92 17.40 19.59 8.84
CA LYS A 92 18.61 18.80 8.65
C LYS A 92 18.26 17.31 8.58
N TYR A 93 18.53 16.68 7.44
CA TYR A 93 18.39 15.25 7.27
C TYR A 93 19.41 14.51 8.14
N HIS A 94 18.94 13.71 9.09
CA HIS A 94 19.79 13.17 10.16
C HIS A 94 20.90 12.23 9.66
N LEU A 95 20.67 11.54 8.54
CA LEU A 95 21.65 10.61 7.96
C LEU A 95 22.83 11.29 7.24
N THR A 96 22.55 12.34 6.45
CA THR A 96 23.57 12.97 5.59
C THR A 96 24.02 14.34 6.09
N GLY A 97 23.21 14.97 6.95
CA GLY A 97 23.37 16.35 7.37
C GLY A 97 22.96 17.40 6.32
N GLU A 98 22.42 16.97 5.18
CA GLU A 98 21.84 17.85 4.16
C GLU A 98 20.66 18.65 4.74
N VAL A 99 20.59 19.94 4.44
CA VAL A 99 19.41 20.75 4.78
C VAL A 99 18.40 20.69 3.64
N ARG A 100 17.30 19.98 3.85
CA ARG A 100 16.18 19.88 2.89
C ARG A 100 15.30 21.12 3.03
N HIS A 101 15.07 21.83 1.94
CA HIS A 101 14.37 23.13 1.95
C HIS A 101 13.45 23.35 0.73
N ASP A 102 13.45 22.44 -0.22
CA ASP A 102 12.80 22.55 -1.54
C ASP A 102 11.62 21.57 -1.72
N ARG A 103 11.05 21.08 -0.60
CA ARG A 103 9.91 20.15 -0.62
C ARG A 103 8.59 20.89 -0.39
N SER A 104 7.55 20.46 -1.10
CA SER A 104 6.20 20.99 -0.94
C SER A 104 5.17 19.86 -0.95
N PHE A 105 4.04 20.11 -0.30
CA PHE A 105 2.95 19.16 -0.10
C PHE A 105 1.61 19.80 -0.47
N LYS A 106 0.59 19.00 -0.79
CA LYS A 106 -0.74 19.49 -1.21
C LYS A 106 -1.41 20.29 -0.08
N TRP A 107 -1.68 21.57 -0.29
CA TRP A 107 -2.43 22.43 0.63
C TRP A 107 -3.82 22.75 0.09
N ASN A 108 -4.83 22.73 0.96
CA ASN A 108 -6.17 23.18 0.60
C ASN A 108 -6.30 24.70 0.82
N THR A 109 -6.77 25.42 -0.21
CA THR A 109 -6.91 26.88 -0.20
C THR A 109 -8.32 27.37 0.15
N GLU A 110 -9.29 26.47 0.30
CA GLU A 110 -10.65 26.81 0.72
C GLU A 110 -10.65 27.33 2.16
N PRO A 111 -11.20 28.54 2.41
CA PRO A 111 -11.17 29.14 3.75
C PRO A 111 -11.92 28.33 4.81
N VAL A 112 -12.98 27.62 4.42
CA VAL A 112 -13.78 26.76 5.30
C VAL A 112 -14.17 25.51 4.50
N ARG A 113 -13.18 24.63 4.26
CA ARG A 113 -13.35 23.44 3.42
C ARG A 113 -14.63 22.66 3.75
N ALA A 114 -15.33 22.19 2.72
CA ALA A 114 -16.57 21.41 2.76
C ALA A 114 -17.83 22.16 3.28
N TRP A 115 -17.71 23.40 3.74
CA TRP A 115 -18.81 24.21 4.25
C TRP A 115 -19.14 25.36 3.29
N ASN A 116 -20.43 25.58 3.01
CA ASN A 116 -20.90 26.64 2.14
C ASN A 116 -22.13 27.34 2.72
N LEU A 117 -22.21 28.67 2.54
CA LEU A 117 -23.43 29.42 2.81
C LEU A 117 -24.31 29.45 1.55
N LEU A 118 -25.53 28.94 1.65
CA LEU A 118 -26.57 29.14 0.65
C LEU A 118 -27.42 30.34 1.05
N VAL A 119 -27.29 31.40 0.26
CA VAL A 119 -28.01 32.67 0.43
C VAL A 119 -28.63 33.10 -0.89
N LYS A 120 -29.78 33.78 -0.82
CA LYS A 120 -30.42 34.39 -1.99
C LYS A 120 -29.67 35.65 -2.45
N ASP A 121 -29.14 36.40 -1.50
CA ASP A 121 -28.36 37.62 -1.69
C ASP A 121 -27.05 37.48 -0.92
N THR A 122 -25.90 37.67 -1.59
CA THR A 122 -24.57 37.55 -0.97
C THR A 122 -24.31 38.61 0.10
N ALA A 123 -25.08 39.71 0.13
CA ALA A 123 -25.05 40.69 1.19
C ALA A 123 -25.78 40.26 2.47
N ALA A 124 -26.61 39.21 2.41
CA ALA A 124 -27.48 38.75 3.50
C ALA A 124 -26.74 37.94 4.58
N ALA A 125 -25.63 37.29 4.22
CA ALA A 125 -24.80 36.54 5.16
C ALA A 125 -23.32 36.52 4.78
N ARG A 126 -22.47 36.33 5.78
CA ARG A 126 -21.05 36.01 5.59
C ARG A 126 -20.59 35.05 6.68
N MET A 127 -19.60 34.22 6.36
CA MET A 127 -18.94 33.34 7.32
C MET A 127 -17.42 33.57 7.35
N ARG A 128 -16.80 33.29 8.50
CA ARG A 128 -15.34 33.29 8.67
C ARG A 128 -14.92 32.41 9.83
N LEU A 129 -13.71 31.84 9.77
CA LEU A 129 -13.09 31.21 10.93
C LEU A 129 -12.68 32.27 11.96
N THR A 130 -12.80 31.92 13.24
CA THR A 130 -12.34 32.73 14.36
C THR A 130 -11.90 31.84 15.52
N LYS A 131 -10.99 32.36 16.34
CA LYS A 131 -10.58 31.76 17.62
C LYS A 131 -11.20 32.51 18.81
N GLU A 132 -12.29 33.25 18.57
CA GLU A 132 -12.99 33.98 19.62
C GLU A 132 -13.77 33.01 20.50
N ARG A 133 -13.40 32.94 21.79
CA ARG A 133 -14.11 32.19 22.83
C ARG A 133 -14.47 30.74 22.41
N PRO A 134 -13.52 29.93 21.91
CA PRO A 134 -13.83 28.57 21.49
C PRO A 134 -14.33 27.76 22.69
N LYS A 135 -15.17 26.76 22.42
CA LYS A 135 -15.65 25.83 23.43
C LYS A 135 -14.49 25.00 23.97
N PHE A 136 -13.57 24.59 23.10
CA PHE A 136 -12.38 23.81 23.46
C PHE A 136 -11.12 24.60 23.10
N GLN A 137 -10.18 24.74 24.04
CA GLN A 137 -8.91 25.42 23.75
C GLN A 137 -7.97 24.56 22.90
N SER A 138 -8.15 23.24 22.93
CA SER A 138 -7.38 22.27 22.17
C SER A 138 -7.77 22.22 20.69
N ALA A 139 -9.03 22.52 20.35
CA ALA A 139 -9.53 22.71 19.00
C ALA A 139 -10.06 24.16 18.92
N PRO A 140 -9.17 25.14 18.68
CA PRO A 140 -9.44 26.54 18.98
C PRO A 140 -10.31 27.25 17.93
N ASN A 141 -10.61 26.64 16.78
CA ASN A 141 -11.40 27.28 15.73
C ASN A 141 -12.89 27.10 15.95
N ASN A 142 -13.63 28.14 15.58
CA ASN A 142 -15.06 28.08 15.38
C ASN A 142 -15.46 28.94 14.18
N LEU A 143 -16.59 28.59 13.56
CA LEU A 143 -17.14 29.30 12.42
C LEU A 143 -18.09 30.41 12.91
N GLU A 144 -17.71 31.67 12.70
CA GLU A 144 -18.60 32.82 12.90
C GLU A 144 -19.43 33.04 11.62
N ILE A 145 -20.74 33.16 11.79
CA ILE A 145 -21.70 33.52 10.75
C ILE A 145 -22.39 34.83 11.15
N THR A 146 -22.36 35.83 10.29
CA THR A 146 -23.10 37.08 10.47
C THR A 146 -24.26 37.10 9.48
N LEU A 147 -25.49 37.24 9.98
CA LEU A 147 -26.73 37.32 9.20
C LEU A 147 -27.30 38.73 9.30
N THR A 148 -27.49 39.40 8.18
CA THR A 148 -27.99 40.78 8.09
C THR A 148 -29.45 40.83 7.61
N ASP A 149 -29.83 39.93 6.69
CA ASP A 149 -31.20 39.72 6.23
C ASP A 149 -31.51 38.22 6.21
N ALA A 150 -32.55 37.80 6.95
CA ALA A 150 -33.04 36.43 6.94
C ALA A 150 -34.51 36.37 6.48
N SER A 151 -34.93 37.32 5.63
CA SER A 151 -36.25 37.32 4.97
C SER A 151 -36.54 36.02 4.21
N HIS A 152 -35.47 35.32 3.80
CA HIS A 152 -35.48 33.93 3.37
C HIS A 152 -34.49 33.18 4.28
N PRO A 153 -34.81 31.96 4.73
CA PRO A 153 -33.90 31.20 5.57
C PRO A 153 -32.53 31.01 4.91
N ILE A 154 -31.48 31.15 5.72
CA ILE A 154 -30.08 31.01 5.28
C ILE A 154 -29.59 29.64 5.73
N GLN A 155 -28.95 28.90 4.83
CA GLN A 155 -28.44 27.56 5.14
C GLN A 155 -26.91 27.54 5.12
N LEU A 156 -26.32 27.03 6.20
CA LEU A 156 -24.94 26.57 6.20
C LEU A 156 -24.94 25.08 5.87
N VAL A 157 -24.31 24.71 4.76
CA VAL A 157 -24.34 23.35 4.21
C VAL A 157 -22.96 22.71 4.29
N ASN A 158 -22.89 21.48 4.81
CA ASN A 158 -21.73 20.60 4.71
C ASN A 158 -21.98 19.52 3.65
N GLU A 159 -21.02 19.33 2.75
CA GLU A 159 -21.14 18.35 1.67
C GLU A 159 -20.71 16.92 2.08
N GLY A 160 -20.12 16.77 3.27
CA GLY A 160 -19.47 15.54 3.70
C GLY A 160 -18.26 15.21 2.85
N TYR A 161 -17.84 13.95 2.89
CA TYR A 161 -16.73 13.43 2.07
C TYR A 161 -17.21 13.09 0.66
N TRP A 162 -17.36 14.13 -0.19
CA TRP A 162 -17.93 14.08 -1.55
C TRP A 162 -19.38 13.55 -1.63
N GLY A 163 -20.11 13.72 -0.52
CA GLY A 163 -21.46 13.20 -0.33
C GLY A 163 -21.61 12.45 0.99
N MET A 164 -22.80 12.50 1.56
CA MET A 164 -23.18 11.68 2.72
C MET A 164 -24.05 10.52 2.24
N GLY A 165 -23.61 9.28 2.48
CA GLY A 165 -24.40 8.08 2.21
C GLY A 165 -25.58 7.97 3.17
N ILE A 166 -26.76 8.45 2.75
CA ILE A 166 -27.99 8.42 3.55
C ILE A 166 -28.91 7.29 3.06
N GLY A 167 -29.37 6.46 4.00
CA GLY A 167 -30.27 5.34 3.79
C GLY A 167 -31.73 5.70 4.09
N ALA A 168 -32.66 5.06 3.36
CA ALA A 168 -34.08 5.27 3.57
C ALA A 168 -34.56 4.62 4.87
N GLY A 169 -35.27 5.38 5.71
CA GLY A 169 -35.76 4.94 7.02
C GLY A 169 -34.68 4.81 8.09
N GLU A 170 -33.44 5.24 7.82
CA GLU A 170 -32.34 5.17 8.77
C GLU A 170 -32.25 6.42 9.64
N ASN A 171 -31.72 6.24 10.84
CA ASN A 171 -31.51 7.31 11.81
C ASN A 171 -30.06 7.77 11.81
N TYR A 172 -29.89 9.07 11.99
CA TYR A 172 -28.60 9.73 12.10
C TYR A 172 -28.56 10.59 13.36
N HIS A 173 -27.52 10.42 14.17
CA HIS A 173 -27.31 11.17 15.39
C HIS A 173 -26.49 12.42 15.08
N LEU A 174 -27.13 13.56 15.22
CA LEU A 174 -26.53 14.88 15.06
C LEU A 174 -26.09 15.41 16.43
N ARG A 175 -24.86 15.96 16.49
CA ARG A 175 -24.40 16.82 17.59
C ARG A 175 -23.95 18.17 17.03
N VAL A 176 -24.44 19.26 17.61
CA VAL A 176 -24.05 20.63 17.24
C VAL A 176 -23.67 21.40 18.49
N ILE A 177 -22.47 21.98 18.50
CA ILE A 177 -22.02 22.92 19.53
C ILE A 177 -22.10 24.33 18.96
N ILE A 178 -23.09 25.09 19.44
CA ILE A 178 -23.51 26.37 18.84
C ILE A 178 -23.73 27.45 19.89
N ARG A 179 -23.35 28.68 19.56
CA ARG A 179 -23.59 29.89 20.35
C ARG A 179 -24.20 30.95 19.45
N THR A 180 -25.21 31.65 19.92
CA THR A 180 -25.84 32.75 19.17
C THR A 180 -25.74 34.05 19.95
N SER A 181 -25.65 35.18 19.26
CA SER A 181 -25.66 36.49 19.90
C SER A 181 -27.02 36.76 20.55
N SER A 182 -27.05 37.54 21.62
CA SER A 182 -28.28 37.75 22.40
C SER A 182 -29.40 38.46 21.62
N ASP A 183 -29.07 39.14 20.52
CA ASP A 183 -29.97 39.77 19.57
C ASP A 183 -30.51 38.83 18.49
N TYR A 184 -29.95 37.62 18.33
CA TYR A 184 -30.54 36.59 17.48
C TYR A 184 -31.83 36.07 18.10
N LYS A 185 -32.98 36.40 17.49
CA LYS A 185 -34.33 36.02 17.98
C LYS A 185 -34.98 34.88 17.19
N GLY A 186 -34.20 34.23 16.34
CA GLY A 186 -34.64 33.16 15.45
C GLY A 186 -34.59 31.76 16.06
N THR A 187 -34.95 30.80 15.21
CA THR A 187 -34.79 29.36 15.41
C THR A 187 -33.70 28.80 14.52
N VAL A 188 -33.11 27.68 14.96
CA VAL A 188 -32.14 26.93 14.17
C VAL A 188 -32.74 25.57 13.87
N ALA A 189 -32.72 25.16 12.59
CA ALA A 189 -33.13 23.82 12.17
C ALA A 189 -31.94 23.08 11.55
N ALA A 190 -31.95 21.75 11.65
CA ALA A 190 -31.03 20.88 10.94
C ALA A 190 -31.80 20.06 9.91
N LYS A 191 -31.27 19.96 8.69
CA LYS A 191 -31.87 19.25 7.56
C LYS A 191 -30.86 18.31 6.91
N LEU A 192 -31.32 17.12 6.52
CA LEU A 192 -30.64 16.32 5.51
C LEU A 192 -31.26 16.66 4.16
N LEU A 193 -30.43 17.04 3.20
CA LEU A 193 -30.85 17.41 1.85
C LEU A 193 -30.36 16.35 0.87
N SER A 194 -31.20 15.95 -0.07
CA SER A 194 -30.82 15.09 -1.19
C SER A 194 -29.85 15.83 -2.12
N SER A 195 -29.23 15.09 -3.03
CA SER A 195 -28.39 15.65 -4.10
C SER A 195 -29.15 16.63 -5.02
N LYS A 196 -30.49 16.58 -5.02
CA LYS A 196 -31.38 17.47 -5.77
C LYS A 196 -31.93 18.63 -4.92
N GLY A 197 -31.64 18.66 -3.62
CA GLY A 197 -32.13 19.66 -2.68
C GLY A 197 -33.45 19.31 -1.98
N ASP A 198 -33.97 18.09 -2.16
CA ASP A 198 -35.17 17.63 -1.45
C ASP A 198 -34.86 17.39 0.03
N VAL A 199 -35.78 17.75 0.93
CA VAL A 199 -35.60 17.48 2.37
C VAL A 199 -35.83 16.00 2.64
N LEU A 200 -34.77 15.31 3.07
CA LEU A 200 -34.79 13.91 3.47
C LEU A 200 -35.18 13.75 4.94
N ALA A 201 -34.72 14.66 5.81
CA ALA A 201 -35.05 14.72 7.22
C ALA A 201 -34.93 16.16 7.72
N GLU A 202 -35.68 16.52 8.75
CA GLU A 202 -35.61 17.84 9.38
C GLU A 202 -35.91 17.74 10.88
N THR A 203 -35.21 18.56 11.69
CA THR A 203 -35.53 18.76 13.11
C THR A 203 -35.16 20.17 13.55
N SER A 204 -35.94 20.75 14.47
CA SER A 204 -35.58 22.01 15.14
C SER A 204 -34.56 21.77 16.26
N LEU A 205 -33.55 22.63 16.37
CA LEU A 205 -32.53 22.61 17.43
C LEU A 205 -32.92 23.56 18.56
N LYS A 206 -32.93 23.07 19.80
CA LYS A 206 -33.28 23.86 20.99
C LYS A 206 -32.10 24.72 21.45
N VAL A 207 -31.84 25.82 20.75
CA VAL A 207 -30.76 26.77 21.07
C VAL A 207 -31.23 27.80 22.10
N LYS A 208 -30.44 28.00 23.17
CA LYS A 208 -30.61 29.15 24.07
C LYS A 208 -29.89 30.35 23.49
N ASN A 209 -30.64 31.38 23.13
CA ASN A 209 -30.11 32.60 22.51
C ASN A 209 -29.59 33.62 23.55
N ASP A 210 -28.65 33.17 24.39
CA ASP A 210 -28.12 33.91 25.54
C ASP A 210 -26.60 34.14 25.48
N ASN A 211 -25.98 33.95 24.30
CA ASN A 211 -24.54 34.09 24.09
C ASN A 211 -23.68 33.09 24.89
N THR A 212 -24.25 31.93 25.23
CA THR A 212 -23.52 30.77 25.77
C THR A 212 -23.45 29.62 24.76
N TRP A 213 -22.47 28.73 24.93
CA TRP A 213 -22.35 27.53 24.11
C TRP A 213 -23.42 26.50 24.50
N ASN A 214 -24.22 26.09 23.53
CA ASN A 214 -25.19 25.02 23.62
C ASN A 214 -24.60 23.76 22.96
N ASP A 215 -24.58 22.63 23.67
CA ASP A 215 -24.21 21.32 23.11
C ASP A 215 -25.50 20.52 22.88
N ILE A 216 -25.96 20.50 21.64
CA ILE A 216 -27.28 20.01 21.26
C ILE A 216 -27.12 18.68 20.54
N LYS A 217 -27.91 17.69 20.95
CA LYS A 217 -28.03 16.39 20.29
C LYS A 217 -29.43 16.23 19.71
N ALA A 218 -29.53 15.69 18.50
CA ALA A 218 -30.79 15.40 17.82
C ALA A 218 -30.68 14.11 17.00
N THR A 219 -31.81 13.53 16.63
CA THR A 219 -31.87 12.40 15.70
C THR A 219 -32.65 12.82 14.46
N LEU A 220 -32.09 12.53 13.29
CA LEU A 220 -32.69 12.76 11.99
C LEU A 220 -33.05 11.41 11.39
N SER A 221 -34.33 11.17 11.12
CA SER A 221 -34.82 9.96 10.47
C SER A 221 -35.06 10.25 8.99
N SER A 222 -34.27 9.66 8.10
CA SER A 222 -34.33 9.95 6.68
C SER A 222 -35.53 9.28 5.99
N ALA A 223 -36.29 10.02 5.20
CA ALA A 223 -37.43 9.51 4.44
C ALA A 223 -37.03 8.74 3.17
N ALA A 224 -35.83 8.99 2.62
CA ALA A 224 -35.34 8.37 1.40
C ALA A 224 -33.82 8.17 1.42
N LYS A 225 -33.30 7.41 0.45
CA LYS A 225 -31.87 7.20 0.28
C LYS A 225 -31.28 8.18 -0.73
N ASP A 226 -30.06 8.64 -0.48
CA ASP A 226 -29.25 9.39 -1.44
C ASP A 226 -27.77 9.23 -1.06
N ALA A 227 -26.92 8.89 -2.04
CA ALA A 227 -25.48 8.70 -1.85
C ALA A 227 -24.71 10.02 -1.69
N LYS A 228 -25.28 11.12 -2.17
CA LYS A 228 -24.69 12.46 -2.23
C LYS A 228 -25.51 13.46 -1.45
N ALA A 229 -26.13 13.02 -0.36
CA ALA A 229 -26.86 13.90 0.53
C ALA A 229 -25.91 14.89 1.22
N LYS A 230 -26.49 15.95 1.79
CA LYS A 230 -25.79 17.02 2.49
C LYS A 230 -26.47 17.31 3.83
N LEU A 231 -25.72 17.83 4.79
CA LEU A 231 -26.25 18.36 6.05
C LEU A 231 -26.39 19.88 5.93
N ALA A 232 -27.54 20.43 6.30
CA ALA A 232 -27.77 21.88 6.35
C ALA A 232 -28.21 22.31 7.76
N LEU A 233 -27.60 23.39 8.26
CA LEU A 233 -28.10 24.15 9.41
C LEU A 233 -28.77 25.42 8.88
N GLU A 234 -30.04 25.59 9.19
CA GLU A 234 -30.87 26.69 8.69
C GLU A 234 -31.15 27.71 9.79
N PHE A 235 -31.04 28.99 9.44
CA PHE A 235 -31.24 30.15 10.31
C PHE A 235 -32.29 31.09 9.72
N ASP A 236 -33.23 31.56 10.55
CA ASP A 236 -34.41 32.33 10.11
C ASP A 236 -34.47 33.78 10.63
N ALA A 237 -33.41 34.27 11.29
CA ALA A 237 -33.35 35.63 11.82
C ALA A 237 -31.97 36.28 11.65
N PRO A 238 -31.89 37.62 11.59
CA PRO A 238 -30.62 38.34 11.67
C PRO A 238 -29.92 38.14 13.04
N GLY A 239 -28.60 38.28 13.04
CA GLY A 239 -27.76 38.13 14.23
C GLY A 239 -26.43 37.47 13.92
N LYS A 240 -25.65 37.16 14.97
CA LYS A 240 -24.40 36.39 14.84
C LYS A 240 -24.56 35.01 15.45
N ILE A 241 -23.97 34.03 14.78
CA ILE A 241 -23.89 32.64 15.21
C ILE A 241 -22.42 32.23 15.21
N TRP A 242 -22.02 31.43 16.20
CA TRP A 242 -20.74 30.74 16.23
C TRP A 242 -21.01 29.25 16.35
N ILE A 243 -20.32 28.45 15.55
CA ILE A 243 -20.41 26.99 15.57
C ILE A 243 -19.01 26.45 15.84
N ASP A 244 -18.86 25.67 16.90
CA ASP A 244 -17.57 25.09 17.30
C ASP A 244 -17.40 23.67 16.75
N TYR A 245 -18.50 22.92 16.70
CA TYR A 245 -18.47 21.52 16.31
C TYR A 245 -19.80 21.06 15.71
N VAL A 246 -19.75 20.28 14.62
CA VAL A 246 -20.90 19.61 14.01
C VAL A 246 -20.55 18.19 13.64
N SER A 247 -21.26 17.20 14.19
CA SER A 247 -21.02 15.78 13.89
C SER A 247 -22.31 15.09 13.51
N LEU A 248 -22.26 14.21 12.52
CA LEU A 248 -23.38 13.39 12.08
C LEU A 248 -22.91 11.95 11.88
N PHE A 249 -23.43 11.05 12.72
CA PHE A 249 -23.16 9.62 12.63
C PHE A 249 -24.39 8.84 12.23
N PRO A 250 -24.29 7.78 11.40
CA PRO A 250 -25.34 6.79 11.33
C PRO A 250 -25.55 6.15 12.71
N GLU A 251 -26.81 5.90 13.09
CA GLU A 251 -27.12 5.16 14.34
C GLU A 251 -26.50 3.75 14.32
N LYS A 252 -26.46 3.12 13.14
CA LYS A 252 -25.92 1.77 12.93
C LYS A 252 -24.45 1.81 12.52
N THR A 253 -23.57 2.01 13.49
CA THR A 253 -22.12 1.78 13.31
C THR A 253 -21.78 0.29 13.46
N PHE A 254 -20.57 -0.10 13.06
CA PHE A 254 -20.03 -1.44 13.34
C PHE A 254 -20.09 -1.73 14.85
N ASN A 255 -20.65 -2.88 15.23
CA ASN A 255 -20.93 -3.28 16.62
C ASN A 255 -21.72 -2.23 17.45
N ASN A 256 -22.43 -1.29 16.82
CA ASN A 256 -23.14 -0.19 17.47
C ASN A 256 -22.25 0.64 18.41
N ARG A 257 -20.94 0.73 18.12
CA ARG A 257 -20.01 1.54 18.92
C ARG A 257 -20.30 3.03 18.71
N PRO A 258 -20.47 3.84 19.77
CA PRO A 258 -20.50 5.30 19.63
C PRO A 258 -19.14 5.79 19.13
N ASN A 259 -19.10 6.87 18.35
CA ASN A 259 -17.87 7.31 17.70
C ASN A 259 -17.23 6.18 16.83
N GLY A 260 -18.05 5.26 16.35
CA GLY A 260 -17.61 3.98 15.80
C GLY A 260 -17.29 4.01 14.31
N LEU A 261 -17.20 2.80 13.75
CA LEU A 261 -16.74 2.58 12.38
C LEU A 261 -17.91 2.43 11.41
N ARG A 262 -17.66 2.82 10.16
CA ARG A 262 -18.60 2.70 9.07
C ARG A 262 -18.80 1.20 8.79
N LYS A 263 -20.04 0.75 8.91
CA LYS A 263 -20.37 -0.67 9.04
C LYS A 263 -19.92 -1.52 7.85
N ASP A 264 -20.27 -1.12 6.63
CA ASP A 264 -19.94 -1.84 5.39
C ASP A 264 -18.42 -1.92 5.16
N VAL A 265 -17.69 -0.83 5.44
CA VAL A 265 -16.23 -0.78 5.33
C VAL A 265 -15.56 -1.68 6.37
N ALA A 266 -16.02 -1.62 7.62
CA ALA A 266 -15.51 -2.49 8.68
C ALA A 266 -15.81 -3.98 8.40
N GLU A 267 -17.00 -4.31 7.89
CA GLU A 267 -17.37 -5.68 7.49
C GLU A 267 -16.49 -6.20 6.33
N MET A 268 -16.17 -5.35 5.35
CA MET A 268 -15.24 -5.72 4.27
C MET A 268 -13.84 -6.04 4.82
N LEU A 269 -13.33 -5.21 5.75
CA LEU A 269 -12.06 -5.46 6.44
C LEU A 269 -12.11 -6.77 7.23
N VAL A 270 -13.13 -6.97 8.06
CA VAL A 270 -13.31 -8.20 8.86
C VAL A 270 -13.38 -9.44 7.98
N GLY A 271 -13.87 -9.31 6.75
CA GLY A 271 -13.85 -10.37 5.74
C GLY A 271 -12.46 -10.92 5.40
N LEU A 272 -11.38 -10.17 5.68
CA LEU A 272 -9.98 -10.63 5.57
C LEU A 272 -9.55 -11.53 6.73
N LYS A 273 -10.34 -11.59 7.83
CA LYS A 273 -10.03 -12.29 9.08
C LYS A 273 -8.65 -11.93 9.65
N PRO A 274 -8.37 -10.64 9.88
CA PRO A 274 -7.06 -10.21 10.34
C PRO A 274 -6.74 -10.78 11.72
N ALA A 275 -5.58 -11.41 11.87
CA ALA A 275 -5.07 -11.85 13.17
C ALA A 275 -4.50 -10.69 14.00
N PHE A 276 -4.07 -9.61 13.34
CA PHE A 276 -3.55 -8.40 13.96
C PHE A 276 -3.88 -7.14 13.15
N PHE A 277 -3.75 -5.98 13.79
CA PHE A 277 -3.99 -4.66 13.19
C PHE A 277 -2.83 -3.71 13.54
N ARG A 278 -2.03 -3.31 12.52
CA ARG A 278 -0.92 -2.35 12.62
C ARG A 278 -1.42 -0.91 12.50
N TRP A 279 -1.15 -0.09 13.52
CA TRP A 279 -1.63 1.29 13.64
C TRP A 279 -0.68 2.16 14.50
N PRO A 280 -0.57 3.49 14.30
CA PRO A 280 -1.23 4.29 13.28
C PRO A 280 -0.53 4.22 11.92
N GLY A 281 0.50 3.37 11.80
CA GLY A 281 1.08 2.84 10.57
C GLY A 281 1.66 3.88 9.61
N GLY A 282 2.76 3.51 8.96
CA GLY A 282 3.34 4.26 7.86
C GLY A 282 3.85 5.64 8.23
N CYS A 283 4.03 6.45 7.20
CA CYS A 283 4.66 7.76 7.28
C CYS A 283 3.95 8.73 8.25
N VAL A 284 2.66 8.55 8.58
CA VAL A 284 1.95 9.45 9.50
C VAL A 284 2.51 9.39 10.93
N VAL A 285 3.08 8.25 11.35
CA VAL A 285 3.75 8.10 12.65
C VAL A 285 4.89 9.11 12.79
N GLU A 286 5.59 9.36 11.68
CA GLU A 286 6.80 10.15 11.63
C GLU A 286 6.55 11.63 11.28
N GLY A 287 5.46 11.89 10.55
CA GLY A 287 5.13 13.23 10.04
C GLY A 287 5.98 13.62 8.82
N ILE A 288 5.69 14.80 8.27
CA ILE A 288 6.56 15.43 7.28
C ILE A 288 7.82 15.92 7.99
N THR A 289 7.61 16.55 9.14
CA THR A 289 8.61 16.85 10.18
C THR A 289 8.08 16.34 11.51
N LEU A 290 8.91 16.35 12.56
CA LEU A 290 8.46 16.00 13.91
C LEU A 290 7.36 16.92 14.46
N ASN A 291 7.13 18.09 13.88
CA ASN A 291 6.09 19.04 14.32
C ASN A 291 4.66 18.63 13.91
N ASN A 292 4.50 17.72 12.96
CA ASN A 292 3.19 17.23 12.51
C ASN A 292 3.08 15.69 12.53
N ARG A 293 3.93 15.04 13.32
CA ARG A 293 3.85 13.60 13.56
C ARG A 293 2.54 13.23 14.26
N PHE A 294 2.18 11.95 14.19
CA PHE A 294 1.04 11.44 14.94
C PHE A 294 1.26 11.52 16.47
N GLU A 295 0.23 11.94 17.20
CA GLU A 295 0.25 12.10 18.66
C GLU A 295 -0.94 11.41 19.32
N TRP A 296 -0.76 10.15 19.75
CA TRP A 296 -1.85 9.30 20.23
C TRP A 296 -2.64 9.91 21.42
N LYS A 297 -1.98 10.66 22.31
CA LYS A 297 -2.63 11.35 23.44
C LYS A 297 -3.66 12.39 22.99
N LYS A 298 -3.42 13.06 21.85
CA LYS A 298 -4.37 14.02 21.24
C LYS A 298 -5.61 13.34 20.66
N THR A 299 -5.60 12.01 20.56
CA THR A 299 -6.71 11.21 20.03
C THR A 299 -7.68 10.72 21.10
N LEU A 300 -7.43 11.00 22.38
CA LEU A 300 -8.27 10.52 23.49
C LEU A 300 -9.34 11.55 23.89
N GLY A 301 -10.39 11.06 24.56
CA GLY A 301 -11.47 11.92 25.10
C GLY A 301 -12.49 12.35 24.06
N ASP A 302 -13.24 13.41 24.34
CA ASP A 302 -14.32 13.90 23.46
C ASP A 302 -13.77 14.29 22.07
N PRO A 303 -14.26 13.71 20.96
CA PRO A 303 -13.86 14.08 19.61
C PRO A 303 -13.95 15.59 19.29
N ALA A 304 -14.88 16.32 19.92
CA ALA A 304 -15.00 17.76 19.75
C ALA A 304 -13.81 18.56 20.32
N ALA A 305 -13.04 17.97 21.23
CA ALA A 305 -11.86 18.57 21.82
C ALA A 305 -10.55 18.12 21.14
N ARG A 306 -10.60 17.19 20.17
CA ARG A 306 -9.42 16.66 19.51
C ARG A 306 -8.95 17.66 18.44
N PRO A 307 -7.68 18.12 18.47
CA PRO A 307 -7.17 19.09 17.49
C PRO A 307 -7.09 18.55 16.06
N GLY A 308 -6.99 17.21 15.92
CA GLY A 308 -6.49 16.61 14.69
C GLY A 308 -5.02 16.95 14.41
N GLU A 309 -4.54 16.56 13.24
CA GLU A 309 -3.23 16.95 12.71
C GLU A 309 -3.23 16.89 11.18
N TYR A 310 -2.43 17.76 10.54
CA TYR A 310 -2.23 17.69 9.11
C TYR A 310 -1.44 16.42 8.74
N SER A 311 -2.08 15.51 8.02
CA SER A 311 -1.50 14.26 7.55
C SER A 311 -0.42 14.51 6.50
N THR A 312 0.59 13.63 6.46
CA THR A 312 1.63 13.56 5.43
C THR A 312 1.04 13.41 4.01
N TRP A 313 -0.25 13.09 3.90
CA TRP A 313 -0.98 12.84 2.66
C TRP A 313 -1.84 14.01 2.17
N GLY A 314 -1.71 15.20 2.76
CA GLY A 314 -2.26 16.42 2.15
C GLY A 314 -3.69 16.79 2.56
N TYR A 315 -4.14 16.29 3.71
CA TYR A 315 -5.40 16.65 4.35
C TYR A 315 -5.26 16.52 5.87
N ARG A 316 -6.19 17.09 6.65
CA ARG A 316 -6.16 16.98 8.12
C ARG A 316 -6.88 15.72 8.59
N CYS A 317 -6.22 14.92 9.41
CA CYS A 317 -6.84 13.86 10.19
C CYS A 317 -7.54 14.49 11.40
N SER A 318 -8.80 14.17 11.63
CA SER A 318 -9.62 14.67 12.74
C SER A 318 -9.27 14.03 14.09
N TYR A 319 -8.46 12.96 14.08
CA TYR A 319 -8.26 12.06 15.22
C TYR A 319 -9.55 11.46 15.78
N GLY A 320 -10.62 11.39 14.98
CA GLY A 320 -11.88 10.75 15.35
C GLY A 320 -11.75 9.24 15.56
N PHE A 321 -11.01 8.56 14.68
CA PHE A 321 -10.54 7.21 14.89
C PHE A 321 -9.16 7.25 15.57
N GLY A 322 -9.18 7.23 16.89
CA GLY A 322 -8.00 7.37 17.74
C GLY A 322 -7.50 6.05 18.32
N TYR A 323 -6.58 6.15 19.29
CA TYR A 323 -5.96 4.98 19.91
C TYR A 323 -6.98 4.12 20.66
N TYR A 324 -7.92 4.75 21.39
CA TYR A 324 -9.01 4.01 22.06
C TYR A 324 -9.89 3.27 21.05
N GLU A 325 -10.32 3.95 19.99
CA GLU A 325 -11.19 3.36 18.97
C GLU A 325 -10.49 2.20 18.23
N MET A 326 -9.19 2.31 17.95
CA MET A 326 -8.39 1.24 17.36
C MET A 326 -8.27 0.02 18.29
N LEU A 327 -7.97 0.24 19.58
CA LEU A 327 -7.85 -0.85 20.55
C LEU A 327 -9.19 -1.57 20.76
N GLN A 328 -10.28 -0.81 20.84
CA GLN A 328 -11.64 -1.34 20.92
C GLN A 328 -12.01 -2.13 19.66
N PHE A 329 -11.62 -1.66 18.48
CA PHE A 329 -11.84 -2.39 17.23
C PHE A 329 -11.10 -3.73 17.20
N CYS A 330 -9.85 -3.77 17.68
CA CYS A 330 -9.09 -5.02 17.79
C CYS A 330 -9.79 -6.03 18.71
N GLU A 331 -10.29 -5.57 19.86
CA GLU A 331 -11.09 -6.39 20.79
C GLU A 331 -12.38 -6.92 20.12
N ASP A 332 -13.10 -6.05 19.41
CA ASP A 332 -14.36 -6.36 18.72
C ASP A 332 -14.23 -7.47 17.68
N ILE A 333 -13.09 -7.57 17.02
CA ILE A 333 -12.86 -8.54 15.93
C ILE A 333 -11.96 -9.70 16.34
N GLY A 334 -11.49 -9.72 17.58
CA GLY A 334 -10.57 -10.75 18.10
C GLY A 334 -9.14 -10.65 17.53
N ALA A 335 -8.75 -9.52 16.97
CA ALA A 335 -7.40 -9.27 16.46
C ALA A 335 -6.47 -8.78 17.58
N LYS A 336 -5.18 -9.02 17.42
CA LYS A 336 -4.14 -8.42 18.27
C LYS A 336 -3.83 -7.00 17.80
N ALA A 337 -3.71 -6.06 18.73
CA ALA A 337 -3.28 -4.71 18.42
C ALA A 337 -1.75 -4.64 18.27
N MET A 338 -1.30 -3.85 17.30
CA MET A 338 0.09 -3.46 17.11
C MET A 338 0.17 -1.93 17.11
N PHE A 339 0.96 -1.37 18.03
CA PHE A 339 1.20 0.06 18.12
C PHE A 339 2.57 0.42 17.53
N VAL A 340 2.59 1.29 16.52
CA VAL A 340 3.80 1.84 15.93
C VAL A 340 4.16 3.16 16.62
N CYS A 341 5.28 3.22 17.31
CA CYS A 341 5.70 4.41 18.06
C CYS A 341 6.79 5.21 17.34
N ASN A 342 6.72 6.54 17.40
CA ASN A 342 7.78 7.41 16.91
C ASN A 342 8.98 7.39 17.88
N VAL A 343 10.21 7.31 17.34
CA VAL A 343 11.47 7.25 18.11
C VAL A 343 12.22 8.59 18.15
N GLY A 344 11.53 9.70 17.90
CA GLY A 344 12.08 11.03 17.74
C GLY A 344 12.76 11.26 16.39
N LEU A 345 12.38 10.50 15.37
CA LEU A 345 12.82 10.65 13.98
C LEU A 345 11.62 11.00 13.10
N GLY A 346 11.79 11.99 12.23
CA GLY A 346 10.84 12.33 11.18
C GLY A 346 11.01 11.46 9.95
N CYS A 347 10.03 11.48 9.04
CA CYS A 347 9.98 10.53 7.94
C CYS A 347 11.19 10.70 7.02
N GLN A 348 12.00 9.64 6.89
CA GLN A 348 13.25 9.69 6.12
C GLN A 348 13.03 9.88 4.61
N PHE A 349 11.88 9.42 4.10
CA PHE A 349 11.41 9.71 2.74
C PHE A 349 10.88 11.15 2.57
N ARG A 350 10.65 11.90 3.66
CA ARG A 350 10.20 13.31 3.68
C ARG A 350 11.33 14.26 4.11
N MET A 351 11.28 14.86 5.30
CA MET A 351 12.33 15.77 5.77
C MET A 351 13.43 15.01 6.53
N GLY A 352 13.07 13.95 7.26
CA GLY A 352 14.01 13.10 8.01
C GLY A 352 14.82 13.86 9.04
N ASP A 353 14.19 14.83 9.70
CA ASP A 353 14.71 15.49 10.88
C ASP A 353 14.81 14.52 12.06
N ALA A 354 15.61 14.89 13.06
CA ALA A 354 15.76 14.14 14.29
C ALA A 354 15.67 15.08 15.49
N CYS A 355 14.99 14.64 16.54
CA CYS A 355 14.95 15.41 17.77
C CYS A 355 16.36 15.49 18.39
N PRO A 356 16.66 16.57 19.13
CA PRO A 356 17.86 16.65 19.95
C PRO A 356 17.97 15.52 20.99
N GLU A 357 19.20 15.24 21.44
CA GLU A 357 19.50 14.14 22.38
C GLU A 357 18.69 14.22 23.68
N ASP A 358 18.53 15.42 24.25
CA ASP A 358 17.78 15.67 25.49
C ASP A 358 16.26 15.50 25.34
N LYS A 359 15.78 15.24 24.12
CA LYS A 359 14.36 15.01 23.80
C LYS A 359 14.04 13.56 23.49
N ILE A 360 15.02 12.67 23.35
CA ILE A 360 14.75 11.25 23.04
C ILE A 360 13.90 10.60 24.15
N SER A 361 14.15 10.96 25.42
CA SER A 361 13.37 10.44 26.55
C SER A 361 11.88 10.78 26.46
N TYR A 362 11.52 11.94 25.91
CA TYR A 362 10.10 12.30 25.72
C TYR A 362 9.38 11.31 24.80
N TYR A 363 10.02 10.87 23.71
CA TYR A 363 9.44 9.90 22.78
C TYR A 363 9.37 8.50 23.40
N LEU A 364 10.36 8.14 24.22
CA LEU A 364 10.34 6.89 24.97
C LEU A 364 9.20 6.88 25.98
N ASP A 365 9.06 7.94 26.77
CA ASP A 365 7.97 8.10 27.73
C ASP A 365 6.60 8.07 27.02
N ASP A 366 6.47 8.73 25.86
CA ASP A 366 5.24 8.72 25.07
C ASP A 366 4.84 7.32 24.59
N CYS A 367 5.80 6.49 24.21
CA CYS A 367 5.60 5.08 23.88
C CYS A 367 5.20 4.26 25.11
N MET A 368 5.92 4.42 26.23
CA MET A 368 5.66 3.70 27.48
C MET A 368 4.28 4.04 28.05
N ASP A 369 3.85 5.29 27.90
CA ASP A 369 2.51 5.77 28.26
C ASP A 369 1.42 5.11 27.40
N ALA A 370 1.64 4.96 26.10
CA ALA A 370 0.70 4.27 25.20
C ALA A 370 0.54 2.79 25.57
N ILE A 371 1.64 2.13 25.94
CA ILE A 371 1.63 0.74 26.41
C ILE A 371 0.91 0.65 27.76
N GLU A 372 1.19 1.55 28.70
CA GLU A 372 0.51 1.58 30.00
C GLU A 372 -0.98 1.91 29.87
N TYR A 373 -1.38 2.75 28.92
CA TYR A 373 -2.79 2.99 28.61
C TYR A 373 -3.47 1.70 28.17
N ALA A 374 -2.86 0.92 27.29
CA ALA A 374 -3.44 -0.33 26.80
C ALA A 374 -3.45 -1.45 27.87
N LEU A 375 -2.37 -1.59 28.65
CA LEU A 375 -2.12 -2.78 29.47
C LEU A 375 -2.07 -2.55 30.98
N GLY A 376 -1.88 -1.30 31.42
CA GLY A 376 -1.66 -0.96 32.83
C GLY A 376 -2.87 -1.23 33.71
N ASP A 377 -2.61 -1.50 34.99
CA ASP A 377 -3.63 -1.60 36.02
C ASP A 377 -4.35 -0.26 36.21
N VAL A 378 -5.61 -0.28 36.62
CA VAL A 378 -6.44 0.93 36.82
C VAL A 378 -5.90 1.89 37.90
N THR A 379 -4.89 1.49 38.66
CA THR A 379 -4.17 2.33 39.64
C THR A 379 -3.00 3.11 39.05
N THR A 380 -2.49 2.72 37.87
CA THR A 380 -1.46 3.51 37.16
C THR A 380 -2.06 4.75 36.51
N GLU A 381 -1.23 5.71 36.11
CA GLU A 381 -1.72 6.96 35.50
C GLU A 381 -2.54 6.68 34.24
N TRP A 382 -1.99 5.90 33.33
CA TRP A 382 -2.64 5.64 32.05
C TRP A 382 -3.69 4.53 32.11
N GLY A 383 -3.56 3.55 33.01
CA GLY A 383 -4.62 2.57 33.26
C GLY A 383 -5.85 3.22 33.89
N LYS A 384 -5.67 4.17 34.81
CA LYS A 384 -6.76 5.01 35.34
C LYS A 384 -7.40 5.85 34.24
N ARG A 385 -6.61 6.40 33.33
CA ARG A 385 -7.12 7.17 32.18
C ARG A 385 -7.96 6.29 31.25
N ARG A 386 -7.49 5.09 30.90
CA ARG A 386 -8.26 4.08 30.13
C ARG A 386 -9.60 3.76 30.78
N ALA A 387 -9.59 3.51 32.10
CA ALA A 387 -10.81 3.25 32.87
C ALA A 387 -11.78 4.44 32.85
N ALA A 388 -11.26 5.67 32.96
CA ALA A 388 -12.07 6.89 32.89
C ALA A 388 -12.65 7.15 31.49
N ASP A 389 -11.95 6.73 30.43
CA ASP A 389 -12.46 6.74 29.06
C ASP A 389 -13.50 5.62 28.81
N GLY A 390 -13.78 4.78 29.81
CA GLY A 390 -14.89 3.83 29.82
C GLY A 390 -14.48 2.36 29.63
N HIS A 391 -13.18 2.03 29.67
CA HIS A 391 -12.70 0.65 29.54
C HIS A 391 -11.67 0.31 30.61
N ALA A 392 -12.09 -0.42 31.65
CA ALA A 392 -11.23 -0.72 32.79
C ALA A 392 -10.25 -1.87 32.53
N GLU A 393 -10.62 -2.83 31.69
CA GLU A 393 -9.81 -4.02 31.43
C GLU A 393 -8.65 -3.72 30.46
N PRO A 394 -7.54 -4.47 30.50
CA PRO A 394 -6.49 -4.36 29.50
C PRO A 394 -6.98 -4.69 28.08
N PHE A 395 -6.49 -3.95 27.08
CA PHE A 395 -6.74 -4.20 25.66
C PHE A 395 -5.81 -5.29 25.09
N PRO A 396 -6.10 -5.87 23.90
CA PRO A 396 -5.30 -6.95 23.30
C PRO A 396 -4.01 -6.46 22.59
N LEU A 397 -3.26 -5.52 23.20
CA LEU A 397 -1.96 -5.08 22.69
C LEU A 397 -0.93 -6.20 22.85
N GLN A 398 -0.35 -6.64 21.73
CA GLN A 398 0.62 -7.73 21.68
C GLN A 398 1.96 -7.32 21.05
N TYR A 399 1.92 -6.35 20.15
CA TYR A 399 3.06 -5.94 19.34
C TYR A 399 3.32 -4.44 19.51
N VAL A 400 4.60 -4.07 19.56
CA VAL A 400 5.05 -2.68 19.43
C VAL A 400 6.13 -2.63 18.37
N GLU A 401 5.90 -1.82 17.34
CA GLU A 401 6.89 -1.52 16.33
C GLU A 401 7.57 -0.20 16.69
N ILE A 402 8.90 -0.24 16.72
CA ILE A 402 9.72 0.85 17.26
C ILE A 402 10.27 1.66 16.09
N GLY A 403 9.63 2.79 15.80
CA GLY A 403 9.84 3.58 14.58
C GLY A 403 8.98 3.09 13.42
N ASN A 404 8.97 3.80 12.30
CA ASN A 404 8.42 3.35 11.02
C ASN A 404 9.45 3.65 9.93
N GLU A 405 9.75 2.72 9.02
CA GLU A 405 10.65 2.93 7.87
C GLU A 405 11.93 3.73 8.19
N ASN A 406 12.46 3.56 9.40
CA ASN A 406 13.67 4.22 9.85
C ASN A 406 14.88 3.29 9.64
N TRP A 407 16.03 3.87 9.31
CA TRP A 407 17.26 3.11 9.12
C TRP A 407 18.50 3.95 9.44
N GLY A 408 19.62 3.26 9.62
CA GLY A 408 20.93 3.87 9.87
C GLY A 408 21.30 3.96 11.35
N PRO A 409 22.51 4.47 11.66
CA PRO A 409 23.10 4.37 13.00
C PRO A 409 22.29 5.05 14.11
N GLU A 410 21.67 6.19 13.81
CA GLU A 410 20.87 6.92 14.79
C GLU A 410 19.57 6.19 15.13
N TYR A 411 18.97 5.51 14.14
CA TYR A 411 17.83 4.64 14.39
C TYR A 411 18.22 3.43 15.23
N ASP A 412 19.31 2.74 14.90
CA ASP A 412 19.76 1.54 15.63
C ASP A 412 20.01 1.83 17.11
N ARG A 413 20.66 2.96 17.39
CA ARG A 413 20.89 3.44 18.75
C ARG A 413 19.58 3.69 19.51
N ARG A 414 18.62 4.37 18.88
CA ARG A 414 17.32 4.68 19.50
C ARG A 414 16.46 3.44 19.68
N PHE A 415 16.49 2.53 18.72
CA PHE A 415 15.83 1.23 18.82
C PHE A 415 16.31 0.47 20.07
N ASP A 416 17.62 0.35 20.30
CA ASP A 416 18.16 -0.35 21.46
C ASP A 416 17.72 0.30 22.80
N LEU A 417 17.63 1.63 22.85
CA LEU A 417 17.11 2.35 24.02
C LEU A 417 15.66 1.96 24.33
N PHE A 418 14.81 1.98 23.31
CA PHE A 418 13.39 1.65 23.43
C PHE A 418 13.18 0.16 23.73
N TYR A 419 13.85 -0.70 22.97
CA TYR A 419 13.77 -2.15 23.14
C TYR A 419 14.11 -2.56 24.57
N LYS A 420 15.21 -2.03 25.12
CA LYS A 420 15.63 -2.31 26.50
C LYS A 420 14.58 -1.86 27.51
N ALA A 421 14.13 -0.62 27.42
CA ALA A 421 13.18 -0.04 28.37
C ALA A 421 11.81 -0.75 28.34
N ILE A 422 11.32 -1.07 27.14
CA ILE A 422 10.05 -1.78 26.97
C ILE A 422 10.16 -3.21 27.50
N LYS A 423 11.20 -3.97 27.14
CA LYS A 423 11.38 -5.35 27.63
C LYS A 423 11.55 -5.45 29.14
N GLU A 424 12.12 -4.42 29.79
CA GLU A 424 12.27 -4.40 31.24
C GLU A 424 10.92 -4.35 31.97
N LYS A 425 9.93 -3.60 31.44
CA LYS A 425 8.59 -3.47 32.06
C LYS A 425 7.55 -4.43 31.47
N TYR A 426 7.67 -4.75 30.19
CA TYR A 426 6.69 -5.52 29.40
C TYR A 426 7.36 -6.64 28.59
N PRO A 427 7.97 -7.64 29.25
CA PRO A 427 8.71 -8.71 28.58
C PRO A 427 7.84 -9.58 27.64
N GLN A 428 6.51 -9.56 27.80
CA GLN A 428 5.55 -10.31 27.01
C GLN A 428 5.24 -9.72 25.63
N LEU A 429 5.56 -8.43 25.41
CA LEU A 429 5.33 -7.79 24.11
C LEU A 429 6.36 -8.25 23.09
N THR A 430 5.94 -8.46 21.84
CA THR A 430 6.85 -8.68 20.72
C THR A 430 7.27 -7.33 20.16
N LEU A 431 8.58 -7.06 20.11
CA LEU A 431 9.12 -5.80 19.63
C LEU A 431 9.70 -5.95 18.22
N ILE A 432 9.31 -5.02 17.35
CA ILE A 432 9.54 -5.11 15.90
C ILE A 432 10.48 -3.98 15.47
N TYR A 433 11.51 -4.37 14.70
CA TYR A 433 12.55 -3.51 14.15
C TYR A 433 12.37 -3.29 12.64
N ASN A 434 12.61 -2.08 12.14
CA ASN A 434 12.42 -1.75 10.73
C ASN A 434 13.62 -2.20 9.89
N GLU A 435 13.36 -3.07 8.91
CA GLU A 435 14.37 -3.59 7.98
C GLU A 435 14.18 -2.99 6.59
N MET A 436 14.84 -1.86 6.34
CA MET A 436 14.67 -1.12 5.10
C MET A 436 15.75 -1.41 4.06
N PRO A 437 15.40 -1.61 2.77
CA PRO A 437 16.38 -1.85 1.70
C PRO A 437 17.31 -0.64 1.44
N GLN A 438 16.98 0.54 1.95
CA GLN A 438 17.83 1.75 1.89
C GLN A 438 18.99 1.74 2.89
N ARG A 439 19.02 0.78 3.83
CA ARG A 439 20.13 0.61 4.76
C ARG A 439 21.40 0.20 4.00
N ASP A 440 22.52 0.83 4.36
CA ASP A 440 23.84 0.36 3.99
C ASP A 440 24.44 -0.47 5.15
N GLY A 441 24.92 -1.67 4.84
CA GLY A 441 25.48 -2.61 5.81
C GLY A 441 24.45 -3.32 6.71
N ALA A 442 24.96 -4.11 7.66
CA ALA A 442 24.13 -4.84 8.63
C ALA A 442 23.63 -3.90 9.75
N PRO A 443 22.46 -4.16 10.35
CA PRO A 443 21.96 -3.37 11.47
C PRO A 443 22.88 -3.49 12.69
N ALA A 444 23.10 -2.37 13.38
CA ALA A 444 23.96 -2.28 14.55
C ALA A 444 23.18 -2.37 15.89
N ILE A 445 22.04 -3.07 15.87
CA ILE A 445 21.20 -3.31 17.07
C ILE A 445 21.72 -4.50 17.88
N ALA A 446 21.48 -4.47 19.20
CA ALA A 446 21.85 -5.57 20.08
C ALA A 446 20.95 -6.81 19.90
N LYS A 447 19.63 -6.61 19.79
CA LYS A 447 18.64 -7.67 19.69
C LYS A 447 17.30 -7.12 19.18
N THR A 448 16.54 -7.92 18.44
CA THR A 448 15.10 -7.73 18.20
C THR A 448 14.37 -9.08 18.32
N ASP A 449 13.05 -9.08 18.52
CA ASP A 449 12.24 -10.30 18.44
C ASP A 449 11.79 -10.58 16.99
N MET A 450 11.56 -9.51 16.24
CA MET A 450 11.01 -9.55 14.89
C MET A 450 11.53 -8.38 14.04
N ILE A 451 11.62 -8.58 12.73
CA ILE A 451 11.94 -7.53 11.76
C ILE A 451 10.76 -7.26 10.82
N ASP A 452 10.69 -6.02 10.33
CA ASP A 452 9.68 -5.54 9.39
C ASP A 452 10.30 -5.03 8.07
N PRO A 453 10.40 -5.88 7.04
CA PRO A 453 10.78 -5.47 5.70
C PRO A 453 9.58 -5.12 4.80
N HIS A 454 9.76 -4.10 3.95
CA HIS A 454 8.73 -3.56 3.06
C HIS A 454 9.05 -3.75 1.56
N TRP A 455 8.03 -4.03 0.74
CA TRP A 455 8.17 -4.14 -0.72
C TRP A 455 7.02 -3.50 -1.51
N TYR A 456 7.36 -2.45 -2.25
CA TYR A 456 6.49 -1.82 -3.24
C TYR A 456 7.11 -1.94 -4.63
N VAL A 457 6.66 -2.93 -5.38
CA VAL A 457 7.39 -3.47 -6.55
C VAL A 457 6.48 -3.73 -7.74
N ASP A 458 7.06 -4.10 -8.87
CA ASP A 458 6.31 -4.63 -10.00
C ASP A 458 6.00 -6.14 -9.83
N PRO A 459 5.02 -6.70 -10.55
CA PRO A 459 4.64 -8.12 -10.40
C PRO A 459 5.79 -9.12 -10.60
N TYR A 460 6.74 -8.81 -11.49
CA TYR A 460 7.80 -9.75 -11.83
C TYR A 460 8.86 -9.85 -10.74
N PHE A 461 8.99 -8.83 -9.88
CA PHE A 461 9.79 -8.97 -8.67
C PHE A 461 9.26 -10.11 -7.80
N PHE A 462 7.96 -10.12 -7.50
CA PHE A 462 7.38 -11.16 -6.63
C PHE A 462 7.46 -12.55 -7.26
N PHE A 463 7.21 -12.68 -8.56
CA PHE A 463 7.37 -13.95 -9.27
C PHE A 463 8.80 -14.52 -9.14
N ARG A 464 9.83 -13.68 -9.27
CA ARG A 464 11.23 -14.14 -9.15
C ARG A 464 11.67 -14.39 -7.70
N ASN A 465 11.05 -13.71 -6.74
CA ASN A 465 11.49 -13.70 -5.35
C ASN A 465 10.59 -14.54 -4.43
N THR A 466 9.88 -15.55 -4.97
CA THR A 466 9.12 -16.48 -4.12
C THR A 466 10.02 -17.28 -3.17
N THR A 467 11.31 -17.40 -3.44
CA THR A 467 12.32 -18.06 -2.59
C THR A 467 13.14 -17.09 -1.73
N LEU A 468 12.71 -15.82 -1.62
CA LEU A 468 13.45 -14.77 -0.92
C LEU A 468 13.87 -15.18 0.50
N PHE A 469 12.95 -15.80 1.25
CA PHE A 469 13.16 -16.16 2.65
C PHE A 469 13.83 -17.53 2.84
N ASP A 470 14.00 -18.33 1.78
CA ASP A 470 14.51 -19.70 1.88
C ASP A 470 15.94 -19.73 2.46
N THR A 471 16.74 -18.70 2.18
CA THR A 471 18.14 -18.57 2.59
C THR A 471 18.34 -17.69 3.83
N TYR A 472 17.29 -17.09 4.36
CA TYR A 472 17.40 -16.24 5.55
C TYR A 472 17.82 -17.08 6.76
N GLU A 473 18.59 -16.46 7.67
CA GLU A 473 19.05 -17.13 8.88
C GLU A 473 17.89 -17.33 9.86
N ARG A 474 17.78 -18.54 10.44
CA ARG A 474 16.74 -18.88 11.42
C ARG A 474 17.27 -18.69 12.84
N GLY A 475 16.38 -18.34 13.78
CA GLY A 475 16.67 -18.35 15.22
C GLY A 475 17.14 -17.01 15.82
N LYS A 476 17.45 -16.01 14.99
CA LYS A 476 17.80 -14.65 15.47
C LYS A 476 16.57 -13.80 15.78
N TYR A 477 15.60 -13.81 14.87
CA TYR A 477 14.34 -13.09 14.94
C TYR A 477 13.31 -13.83 14.06
N THR A 478 12.05 -13.40 14.15
CA THR A 478 11.01 -13.74 13.15
C THR A 478 10.80 -12.58 12.19
N VAL A 479 10.03 -12.79 11.12
CA VAL A 479 9.74 -11.76 10.12
C VAL A 479 8.24 -11.46 10.12
N TYR A 480 7.93 -10.17 10.13
CA TYR A 480 6.64 -9.60 9.79
C TYR A 480 6.81 -8.83 8.49
N VAL A 481 6.22 -9.27 7.38
CA VAL A 481 6.24 -8.47 6.15
C VAL A 481 5.17 -7.37 6.25
N GLY A 482 5.52 -6.22 6.81
CA GLY A 482 4.57 -5.22 7.28
C GLY A 482 3.92 -4.38 6.20
N GLU A 483 4.61 -4.20 5.08
CA GLU A 483 4.06 -3.56 3.90
C GLU A 483 4.51 -4.29 2.65
N TYR A 484 3.56 -4.84 1.89
CA TYR A 484 3.85 -5.32 0.55
C TYR A 484 2.69 -5.08 -0.41
N ALA A 485 3.02 -4.66 -1.63
CA ALA A 485 2.06 -4.55 -2.72
C ALA A 485 2.77 -4.48 -4.07
N CYS A 486 2.10 -4.99 -5.11
CA CYS A 486 2.39 -4.56 -6.46
C CYS A 486 1.80 -3.17 -6.68
N ASN A 487 2.65 -2.17 -6.89
CA ASN A 487 2.21 -0.78 -7.13
C ASN A 487 2.73 -0.19 -8.45
N ARG A 488 3.50 -0.97 -9.23
CA ARG A 488 4.10 -0.54 -10.49
C ARG A 488 3.58 -1.35 -11.66
N GLY A 489 3.07 -0.68 -12.69
CA GLY A 489 2.61 -1.33 -13.93
C GLY A 489 1.30 -2.13 -13.80
N VAL A 490 0.51 -1.87 -12.75
CA VAL A 490 -0.70 -2.66 -12.41
C VAL A 490 -2.00 -1.86 -12.37
N GLY A 491 -2.01 -0.62 -12.89
CA GLY A 491 -3.18 0.24 -12.86
C GLY A 491 -3.65 0.53 -11.43
N GLY A 492 -4.92 0.26 -11.13
CA GLY A 492 -5.48 0.34 -9.77
C GLY A 492 -5.27 -0.92 -8.93
N GLY A 493 -4.65 -1.97 -9.48
CA GLY A 493 -4.48 -3.28 -8.83
C GLY A 493 -5.13 -4.39 -9.64
N ASN A 494 -4.47 -4.76 -10.74
CA ASN A 494 -4.95 -5.75 -11.71
C ASN A 494 -4.69 -7.22 -11.29
N MET A 495 -5.22 -8.14 -12.09
CA MET A 495 -5.07 -9.58 -11.85
C MET A 495 -3.61 -10.05 -11.81
N LEU A 496 -2.74 -9.55 -12.69
CA LEU A 496 -1.33 -9.96 -12.72
C LEU A 496 -0.60 -9.57 -11.43
N GLY A 497 -0.86 -8.36 -10.91
CA GLY A 497 -0.38 -7.93 -9.59
C GLY A 497 -0.84 -8.89 -8.49
N ALA A 498 -2.15 -9.15 -8.43
CA ALA A 498 -2.74 -10.06 -7.45
C ALA A 498 -2.15 -11.49 -7.52
N LEU A 499 -1.93 -12.03 -8.72
CA LEU A 499 -1.33 -13.35 -8.90
C LEU A 499 0.13 -13.42 -8.45
N SER A 500 0.90 -12.35 -8.68
CA SER A 500 2.28 -12.27 -8.21
C SER A 500 2.37 -12.20 -6.69
N GLU A 501 1.44 -11.47 -6.06
CA GLU A 501 1.30 -11.44 -4.60
C GLU A 501 0.90 -12.82 -4.06
N ALA A 502 -0.01 -13.55 -4.73
CA ALA A 502 -0.36 -14.92 -4.37
C ALA A 502 0.86 -15.87 -4.43
N ALA A 503 1.71 -15.72 -5.45
CA ALA A 503 2.94 -16.49 -5.56
C ALA A 503 3.93 -16.17 -4.42
N PHE A 504 4.07 -14.88 -4.09
CA PHE A 504 4.92 -14.44 -2.98
C PHE A 504 4.40 -14.92 -1.61
N ILE A 505 3.08 -14.92 -1.40
CA ILE A 505 2.44 -15.53 -0.23
C ILE A 505 2.80 -17.00 -0.11
N GLY A 506 2.82 -17.77 -1.21
CA GLY A 506 3.28 -19.16 -1.18
C GLY A 506 4.74 -19.30 -0.70
N GLY A 507 5.59 -18.33 -1.02
CA GLY A 507 6.96 -18.22 -0.49
C GLY A 507 7.02 -17.92 1.01
N MET A 508 6.17 -17.01 1.48
CA MET A 508 6.03 -16.69 2.91
C MET A 508 5.50 -17.90 3.70
N GLU A 509 4.45 -18.57 3.22
CA GLU A 509 3.90 -19.77 3.85
C GLU A 509 4.93 -20.90 3.90
N ARG A 510 5.71 -21.12 2.84
CA ARG A 510 6.78 -22.13 2.82
C ARG A 510 7.84 -21.89 3.88
N ASN A 511 8.03 -20.63 4.29
CA ASN A 511 8.95 -20.21 5.35
C ASN A 511 8.20 -19.79 6.61
N GLY A 512 7.06 -20.43 6.92
CA GLY A 512 6.18 -20.08 8.04
C GLY A 512 6.81 -20.25 9.44
N ASP A 513 7.99 -20.88 9.54
CA ASP A 513 8.83 -20.89 10.74
C ASP A 513 9.55 -19.55 10.99
N LEU A 514 9.80 -18.78 9.93
CA LEU A 514 10.47 -17.49 9.95
C LEU A 514 9.48 -16.35 9.73
N VAL A 515 8.75 -16.37 8.62
CA VAL A 515 7.72 -15.38 8.28
C VAL A 515 6.43 -15.78 8.99
N THR A 516 6.05 -15.01 10.00
CA THR A 516 4.92 -15.38 10.89
C THR A 516 3.76 -14.38 10.82
N MET A 517 3.96 -13.26 10.13
CA MET A 517 3.01 -12.17 9.98
C MET A 517 3.24 -11.49 8.62
N ALA A 518 2.18 -11.02 7.98
CA ALA A 518 2.23 -10.21 6.77
C ALA A 518 0.99 -9.33 6.65
N SER A 519 1.14 -8.13 6.08
CA SER A 519 0.03 -7.24 5.74
C SER A 519 0.26 -6.50 4.43
N TYR A 520 -0.75 -6.51 3.57
CA TYR A 520 -0.76 -5.68 2.37
C TYR A 520 -0.90 -4.20 2.76
N ALA A 521 -0.25 -3.30 2.02
CA ALA A 521 -0.40 -1.86 2.19
C ALA A 521 -0.46 -1.09 0.85
N PRO A 522 -1.21 0.02 0.79
CA PRO A 522 -2.16 0.50 1.80
C PRO A 522 -3.51 -0.26 1.74
N LEU A 523 -4.30 -0.16 2.81
CA LEU A 523 -5.52 -0.94 2.96
C LEU A 523 -6.73 -0.35 2.23
N PHE A 524 -6.95 0.95 2.39
CA PHE A 524 -8.14 1.64 1.92
C PHE A 524 -7.82 2.76 0.94
N GLU A 525 -8.79 3.06 0.08
CA GLU A 525 -8.78 4.24 -0.75
C GLU A 525 -10.21 4.73 -1.01
N ASN A 526 -10.47 5.99 -0.66
CA ASN A 526 -11.64 6.71 -1.12
C ASN A 526 -11.40 7.18 -2.57
N ARG A 527 -12.30 6.82 -3.48
CA ARG A 527 -12.14 7.04 -4.93
C ARG A 527 -12.02 8.51 -5.36
N HIS A 528 -12.37 9.45 -4.49
CA HIS A 528 -12.43 10.88 -4.81
C HIS A 528 -11.16 11.66 -4.42
N ASP A 529 -10.27 11.09 -3.61
CA ASP A 529 -8.95 11.68 -3.31
C ASP A 529 -7.91 10.58 -3.11
N ARG A 530 -7.16 10.33 -4.18
CA ARG A 530 -6.16 9.27 -4.27
C ARG A 530 -4.76 9.87 -4.18
N ASN A 531 -4.01 9.46 -3.16
CA ASN A 531 -2.57 9.68 -3.03
C ASN A 531 -1.74 8.48 -3.48
N TRP A 532 -2.29 7.27 -3.36
CA TRP A 532 -1.62 6.01 -3.71
C TRP A 532 -2.51 5.10 -4.57
N ALA A 533 -1.97 4.57 -5.67
CA ALA A 533 -2.77 3.96 -6.73
C ALA A 533 -3.31 2.55 -6.43
N THR A 534 -2.57 1.74 -5.68
CA THR A 534 -2.94 0.35 -5.37
C THR A 534 -3.28 0.18 -3.91
N ASN A 535 -4.47 -0.30 -3.57
CA ASN A 535 -4.90 -0.56 -2.20
C ASN A 535 -5.85 -1.78 -2.19
N LEU A 536 -6.17 -2.38 -1.05
CA LEU A 536 -7.07 -3.56 -1.07
C LEU A 536 -8.53 -3.20 -1.32
N ILE A 537 -9.03 -2.16 -0.66
CA ILE A 537 -10.46 -1.85 -0.56
C ILE A 537 -10.73 -0.44 -1.11
N TRP A 538 -11.70 -0.34 -2.02
CA TRP A 538 -12.22 0.93 -2.54
C TRP A 538 -13.48 1.36 -1.81
N ILE A 539 -13.55 2.65 -1.51
CA ILE A 539 -14.64 3.28 -0.78
C ILE A 539 -15.23 4.41 -1.62
N ASP A 540 -16.56 4.48 -1.65
CA ASP A 540 -17.38 5.62 -2.08
C ASP A 540 -18.32 5.98 -0.91
N SER A 541 -19.05 7.08 -0.98
CA SER A 541 -19.92 7.54 0.13
C SER A 541 -20.98 6.52 0.57
N ASP A 542 -21.44 5.66 -0.34
CA ASP A 542 -22.50 4.65 -0.11
C ASP A 542 -22.12 3.22 -0.53
N ARG A 543 -20.89 3.01 -1.04
CA ARG A 543 -20.42 1.72 -1.56
C ARG A 543 -19.01 1.39 -1.08
N VAL A 544 -18.72 0.10 -1.03
CA VAL A 544 -17.39 -0.45 -0.76
C VAL A 544 -17.16 -1.67 -1.65
N MET A 545 -15.93 -1.89 -2.12
CA MET A 545 -15.57 -3.05 -2.93
C MET A 545 -14.14 -3.51 -2.67
N GLY A 546 -13.87 -4.81 -2.82
CA GLY A 546 -12.53 -5.38 -2.81
C GLY A 546 -11.94 -5.41 -4.22
N ARG A 547 -10.66 -5.06 -4.36
CA ARG A 547 -9.89 -5.23 -5.60
C ARG A 547 -9.35 -6.66 -5.74
N SER A 548 -8.71 -6.98 -6.86
CA SER A 548 -8.19 -8.33 -7.15
C SER A 548 -7.30 -8.85 -6.01
N SER A 549 -6.37 -8.01 -5.52
CA SER A 549 -5.50 -8.34 -4.39
C SER A 549 -6.27 -8.61 -3.10
N TYR A 550 -7.41 -7.95 -2.83
CA TYR A 550 -8.25 -8.24 -1.65
C TYR A 550 -8.70 -9.69 -1.63
N TYR A 551 -9.12 -10.21 -2.79
CA TYR A 551 -9.59 -11.59 -2.89
C TYR A 551 -8.44 -12.60 -2.79
N VAL A 552 -7.23 -12.25 -3.24
CA VAL A 552 -6.03 -13.07 -2.99
C VAL A 552 -5.72 -13.15 -1.50
N GLN A 553 -5.68 -12.01 -0.80
CA GLN A 553 -5.45 -11.98 0.65
C GLN A 553 -6.51 -12.79 1.40
N LYS A 554 -7.79 -12.58 1.07
CA LYS A 554 -8.90 -13.32 1.66
C LYS A 554 -8.80 -14.82 1.41
N MET A 555 -8.58 -15.23 0.15
CA MET A 555 -8.44 -16.65 -0.20
C MET A 555 -7.25 -17.30 0.52
N ALA A 556 -6.13 -16.59 0.66
CA ALA A 556 -4.97 -17.09 1.40
C ALA A 556 -5.29 -17.29 2.89
N ALA A 557 -5.91 -16.31 3.54
CA ALA A 557 -6.28 -16.37 4.96
C ALA A 557 -7.32 -17.45 5.27
N GLU A 558 -8.38 -17.55 4.46
CA GLU A 558 -9.46 -18.52 4.68
C GLU A 558 -9.06 -19.97 4.39
N ASN A 559 -7.98 -20.15 3.63
CA ASN A 559 -7.49 -21.46 3.21
C ASN A 559 -6.05 -21.73 3.69
N ARG A 560 -5.63 -21.10 4.78
CA ARG A 560 -4.35 -21.35 5.44
C ARG A 560 -4.30 -22.79 5.98
N PRO A 561 -3.34 -23.64 5.56
CA PRO A 561 -3.09 -24.91 6.23
C PRO A 561 -2.37 -24.70 7.57
N ASP A 562 -2.39 -25.70 8.45
CA ASP A 562 -1.66 -25.61 9.73
C ASP A 562 -0.15 -25.73 9.53
N TYR A 563 0.27 -26.50 8.52
CA TYR A 563 1.66 -26.67 8.17
C TYR A 563 1.84 -27.07 6.70
N ASN A 564 3.02 -26.83 6.15
CA ASN A 564 3.38 -27.21 4.79
C ASN A 564 3.60 -28.72 4.68
N VAL A 565 3.24 -29.32 3.55
CA VAL A 565 3.68 -30.67 3.18
C VAL A 565 4.64 -30.58 2.01
N LYS A 566 5.63 -31.46 1.95
CA LYS A 566 6.62 -31.40 0.88
C LYS A 566 5.98 -31.71 -0.47
N SER A 567 6.28 -30.87 -1.45
CA SER A 567 5.94 -31.06 -2.85
C SER A 567 7.19 -31.06 -3.70
N ASN A 568 7.34 -32.08 -4.54
CA ASN A 568 8.30 -32.08 -5.62
C ASN A 568 7.56 -31.72 -6.90
N ILE A 569 8.08 -30.74 -7.61
CA ILE A 569 7.44 -30.19 -8.78
C ILE A 569 8.38 -30.40 -9.96
N THR A 570 7.91 -31.14 -10.96
CA THR A 570 8.56 -31.22 -12.26
C THR A 570 7.80 -30.30 -13.21
N MET A 571 8.31 -29.08 -13.40
CA MET A 571 7.81 -28.15 -14.43
C MET A 571 8.87 -28.00 -15.51
N HIS A 572 8.46 -27.56 -16.71
CA HIS A 572 9.41 -27.03 -17.66
C HIS A 572 10.23 -25.89 -17.02
N GLU A 573 11.55 -25.94 -17.16
CA GLU A 573 12.38 -24.81 -16.73
C GLU A 573 12.10 -23.62 -17.65
N ALA A 574 11.54 -22.56 -17.07
CA ALA A 574 11.47 -21.27 -17.75
C ALA A 574 12.90 -20.86 -18.15
N GLN A 575 13.11 -20.61 -19.43
CA GLN A 575 14.45 -20.27 -19.92
C GLN A 575 14.82 -18.85 -19.46
N PRO A 576 16.07 -18.61 -19.02
CA PRO A 576 16.53 -17.27 -18.70
C PRO A 576 16.43 -16.35 -19.92
N GLU A 577 15.87 -15.17 -19.72
CA GLU A 577 15.77 -14.17 -20.78
C GLU A 577 17.06 -13.36 -20.90
N SER A 578 17.85 -13.63 -21.94
CA SER A 578 19.05 -12.85 -22.28
C SER A 578 18.76 -11.82 -23.36
N VAL A 579 19.56 -10.75 -23.42
CA VAL A 579 19.54 -9.79 -24.54
C VAL A 579 19.86 -10.54 -25.83
N GLY A 580 18.84 -10.74 -26.66
CA GLY A 580 18.96 -11.41 -27.95
C GLY A 580 19.47 -10.48 -29.05
N LYS A 581 19.49 -11.01 -30.28
CA LYS A 581 19.78 -10.22 -31.47
C LYS A 581 18.79 -9.07 -31.62
N GLY A 582 19.28 -7.85 -31.78
CA GLY A 582 18.43 -6.69 -32.06
C GLY A 582 19.18 -5.37 -32.18
N HIS A 583 18.42 -4.30 -32.35
CA HIS A 583 18.97 -2.95 -32.46
C HIS A 583 19.44 -2.42 -31.10
N LEU A 584 20.50 -1.62 -31.14
CA LEU A 584 20.89 -0.77 -30.02
C LEU A 584 20.19 0.57 -30.14
N GLY A 585 20.07 1.31 -29.04
CA GLY A 585 19.59 2.68 -29.10
C GLY A 585 20.00 3.52 -27.92
N LEU A 586 19.88 4.83 -28.09
CA LEU A 586 20.04 5.83 -27.04
C LEU A 586 18.80 6.71 -27.04
N GLY A 587 18.39 7.18 -25.87
CA GLY A 587 17.18 7.99 -25.76
C GLY A 587 17.18 8.92 -24.57
N ALA A 588 16.17 9.77 -24.54
CA ALA A 588 15.91 10.71 -23.47
C ALA A 588 14.39 10.81 -23.27
N SER A 589 13.94 10.65 -22.02
CA SER A 589 12.50 10.74 -21.71
C SER A 589 12.15 12.14 -21.20
N LEU A 590 12.56 12.50 -19.98
CA LEU A 590 12.27 13.80 -19.38
C LEU A 590 13.50 14.73 -19.32
N ALA A 591 14.38 14.63 -20.33
CA ALA A 591 15.61 15.41 -20.41
C ALA A 591 16.06 15.64 -21.85
N SER A 592 16.89 16.66 -22.03
CA SER A 592 17.69 16.85 -23.24
C SER A 592 19.12 16.45 -22.94
N VAL A 593 19.73 15.65 -23.81
CA VAL A 593 21.04 15.03 -23.58
C VAL A 593 21.90 15.08 -24.85
N GLU A 594 23.19 15.24 -24.65
CA GLU A 594 24.20 15.13 -25.69
C GLU A 594 25.01 13.86 -25.48
N PHE A 595 25.16 13.06 -26.52
CA PHE A 595 26.03 11.90 -26.53
C PHE A 595 27.23 12.14 -27.45
N LYS A 596 28.40 11.68 -27.02
CA LYS A 596 29.65 11.75 -27.77
C LYS A 596 30.41 10.45 -27.75
N ASP A 597 31.28 10.27 -28.73
CA ASP A 597 32.19 9.13 -28.83
C ASP A 597 31.44 7.78 -28.78
N VAL A 598 30.20 7.73 -29.30
CA VAL A 598 29.34 6.54 -29.22
C VAL A 598 29.94 5.42 -30.07
N LYS A 599 30.30 4.32 -29.43
CA LYS A 599 30.94 3.17 -30.08
C LYS A 599 30.50 1.84 -29.50
N VAL A 600 30.47 0.82 -30.36
CA VAL A 600 30.19 -0.56 -29.98
C VAL A 600 31.42 -1.40 -30.30
N ILE A 601 31.89 -2.16 -29.32
CA ILE A 601 33.05 -3.04 -29.44
C ILE A 601 32.55 -4.48 -29.38
N GLN A 602 32.69 -5.22 -30.47
CA GLN A 602 32.32 -6.62 -30.56
C GLN A 602 33.40 -7.41 -31.30
N ASN A 603 33.87 -8.51 -30.72
CA ASN A 603 34.92 -9.37 -31.30
C ASN A 603 36.18 -8.60 -31.75
N GLY A 604 36.55 -7.54 -31.02
CA GLY A 604 37.68 -6.68 -31.34
C GLY A 604 37.45 -5.68 -32.48
N VAL A 605 36.23 -5.63 -33.05
CA VAL A 605 35.81 -4.63 -34.05
C VAL A 605 35.08 -3.50 -33.34
N THR A 606 35.44 -2.26 -33.69
CA THR A 606 34.79 -1.05 -33.16
C THR A 606 33.93 -0.40 -34.24
N ASP A 607 32.62 -0.33 -33.98
CA ASP A 607 31.68 0.46 -34.78
C ASP A 607 31.48 1.84 -34.14
N LEU A 608 31.62 2.91 -34.92
CA LEU A 608 31.33 4.27 -34.48
C LEU A 608 29.91 4.65 -34.92
N LEU A 609 29.07 5.05 -33.96
CA LEU A 609 27.69 5.47 -34.19
C LEU A 609 27.54 6.99 -34.29
N GLY A 610 28.60 7.74 -33.95
CA GLY A 610 28.65 9.21 -34.06
C GLY A 610 28.10 9.94 -32.83
N ASP A 611 28.30 11.25 -32.83
CA ASP A 611 27.76 12.15 -31.80
C ASP A 611 26.30 12.50 -32.13
N MET A 612 25.48 12.69 -31.10
CA MET A 612 24.06 13.02 -31.28
C MET A 612 23.52 13.88 -30.12
N ILE A 613 22.47 14.63 -30.41
CA ILE A 613 21.75 15.44 -29.43
C ILE A 613 20.31 14.95 -29.47
N LEU A 614 19.79 14.45 -28.35
CA LEU A 614 18.42 14.00 -28.23
C LEU A 614 17.64 14.96 -27.34
N SER A 615 16.50 15.37 -27.85
CA SER A 615 15.55 16.21 -27.11
C SER A 615 14.64 15.36 -26.21
N LYS A 616 13.83 16.02 -25.39
CA LYS A 616 12.85 15.35 -24.53
C LYS A 616 11.92 14.45 -25.36
N GLU A 617 11.65 13.24 -24.86
CA GLU A 617 10.82 12.19 -25.49
C GLU A 617 11.36 11.66 -26.84
N ASP A 618 12.65 11.83 -27.10
CA ASP A 618 13.31 11.39 -28.32
C ASP A 618 14.16 10.13 -28.08
N HIS A 619 14.25 9.28 -29.10
CA HIS A 619 15.15 8.13 -29.10
C HIS A 619 15.65 7.83 -30.51
N MET A 620 16.83 7.25 -30.58
CA MET A 620 17.46 6.85 -31.83
C MET A 620 17.85 5.37 -31.76
N LEU A 621 17.42 4.62 -32.77
CA LEU A 621 17.76 3.21 -32.98
C LEU A 621 18.53 3.09 -34.31
N PRO A 622 19.85 2.89 -34.32
CA PRO A 622 20.59 2.65 -35.56
C PRO A 622 20.12 1.38 -36.27
N GLU A 623 20.21 1.35 -37.61
CA GLU A 623 19.78 0.20 -38.43
C GLU A 623 20.58 -1.09 -38.14
N LYS A 624 21.80 -0.98 -37.61
CA LYS A 624 22.64 -2.15 -37.35
C LYS A 624 22.14 -2.92 -36.14
N VAL A 625 22.03 -4.24 -36.30
CA VAL A 625 21.70 -5.19 -35.23
C VAL A 625 22.96 -5.83 -34.65
N TYR A 626 22.92 -6.09 -33.35
CA TYR A 626 23.99 -6.73 -32.59
C TYR A 626 23.45 -8.02 -31.96
N GLU A 627 24.31 -9.02 -31.82
CA GLU A 627 23.99 -10.34 -31.24
C GLU A 627 25.20 -10.87 -30.46
N GLY A 628 24.96 -11.59 -29.36
CA GLY A 628 26.03 -12.13 -28.52
C GLY A 628 26.70 -11.05 -27.67
N ASP A 629 27.96 -11.26 -27.30
CA ASP A 629 28.67 -10.40 -26.36
C ASP A 629 29.20 -9.14 -27.06
N TYR A 630 29.00 -7.97 -26.44
CA TYR A 630 29.53 -6.68 -26.91
C TYR A 630 29.59 -5.64 -25.78
N THR A 631 30.37 -4.59 -26.01
CA THR A 631 30.46 -3.44 -25.10
C THR A 631 30.02 -2.17 -25.83
N LEU A 632 29.06 -1.45 -25.27
CA LEU A 632 28.69 -0.10 -25.69
C LEU A 632 29.42 0.92 -24.80
N GLU A 633 30.15 1.85 -25.41
CA GLU A 633 30.84 2.93 -24.72
C GLU A 633 30.44 4.28 -25.32
N PHE A 634 30.19 5.27 -24.47
CA PHE A 634 29.91 6.64 -24.90
C PHE A 634 30.11 7.64 -23.76
N LYS A 635 30.15 8.93 -24.10
CA LYS A 635 30.01 10.02 -23.13
C LYS A 635 28.63 10.62 -23.22
N VAL A 636 28.05 11.01 -22.09
CA VAL A 636 26.73 11.66 -22.05
C VAL A 636 26.74 12.86 -21.13
N ARG A 637 26.01 13.91 -21.52
CA ARG A 637 25.77 15.09 -20.72
C ARG A 637 24.30 15.50 -20.80
N LYS A 638 23.67 15.64 -19.65
CA LYS A 638 22.32 16.21 -19.53
C LYS A 638 22.40 17.73 -19.60
N THR A 639 21.69 18.35 -20.54
CA THR A 639 21.65 19.81 -20.73
C THR A 639 20.35 20.44 -20.22
N GLU A 640 19.28 19.66 -20.09
CA GLU A 640 17.98 20.12 -19.59
C GLU A 640 17.15 18.97 -18.99
N GLY A 641 16.13 19.31 -18.21
CA GLY A 641 15.08 18.40 -17.74
C GLY A 641 15.32 17.80 -16.35
N GLU A 642 14.46 16.87 -15.96
CA GLU A 642 14.38 16.34 -14.59
C GLU A 642 15.09 14.99 -14.46
N GLN A 643 15.12 14.18 -15.52
CA GLN A 643 15.74 12.84 -15.51
C GLN A 643 17.08 12.79 -16.25
N GLY A 644 17.71 11.62 -16.36
CA GLY A 644 18.93 11.40 -17.13
C GLY A 644 18.63 10.90 -18.55
N PHE A 645 19.14 9.71 -18.89
CA PHE A 645 19.15 9.18 -20.26
C PHE A 645 18.75 7.70 -20.32
N GLN A 646 18.52 7.20 -21.52
CA GLN A 646 18.08 5.83 -21.78
C GLN A 646 19.04 5.11 -22.73
N ILE A 647 19.16 3.80 -22.56
CA ILE A 647 19.94 2.91 -23.43
C ILE A 647 19.03 1.73 -23.80
N PHE A 648 18.88 1.47 -25.08
CA PHE A 648 18.04 0.38 -25.59
C PHE A 648 18.91 -0.75 -26.10
N LEU A 649 18.60 -1.99 -25.72
CA LEU A 649 19.34 -3.18 -26.11
C LEU A 649 18.41 -4.24 -26.71
N GLY A 650 18.91 -4.94 -27.74
CA GLY A 650 18.21 -6.08 -28.33
C GLY A 650 16.81 -5.72 -28.85
N MET A 651 16.62 -4.49 -29.35
CA MET A 651 15.32 -4.01 -29.78
C MET A 651 14.87 -4.69 -31.07
N SER A 652 13.58 -5.01 -31.16
CA SER A 652 12.90 -5.42 -32.38
C SER A 652 12.93 -4.31 -33.43
N GLU A 653 12.71 -4.67 -34.69
CA GLU A 653 12.70 -3.74 -35.83
C GLU A 653 11.68 -2.60 -35.67
N ASP A 654 10.55 -2.87 -34.99
CA ASP A 654 9.54 -1.85 -34.69
C ASP A 654 9.87 -0.98 -33.47
N GLY A 655 11.01 -1.24 -32.80
CA GLY A 655 11.46 -0.52 -31.60
C GLY A 655 10.61 -0.75 -30.35
N LYS A 656 9.75 -1.78 -30.34
CA LYS A 656 8.74 -1.96 -29.26
C LYS A 656 9.05 -3.10 -28.29
N THR A 657 9.91 -4.04 -28.65
CA THR A 657 10.23 -5.21 -27.83
C THR A 657 11.73 -5.29 -27.66
N GLY A 658 12.22 -5.46 -26.43
CA GLY A 658 13.64 -5.47 -26.12
C GLY A 658 13.90 -5.04 -24.68
N TYR A 659 15.01 -4.37 -24.42
CA TYR A 659 15.40 -3.95 -23.08
C TYR A 659 15.77 -2.48 -23.05
N ARG A 660 15.46 -1.81 -21.94
CA ARG A 660 15.75 -0.39 -21.74
C ARG A 660 16.42 -0.19 -20.39
N TYR A 661 17.68 0.26 -20.40
CA TYR A 661 18.24 0.95 -19.26
C TYR A 661 17.66 2.34 -19.20
N ASN A 662 17.26 2.75 -18.02
CA ASN A 662 16.93 4.13 -17.72
C ASN A 662 17.82 4.58 -16.57
N ILE A 663 18.61 5.64 -16.78
CA ILE A 663 19.62 6.12 -15.83
C ILE A 663 19.25 7.54 -15.40
N GLY A 664 19.21 7.80 -14.09
CA GLY A 664 18.82 9.11 -13.53
C GLY A 664 17.30 9.31 -13.59
N MET A 665 16.52 8.36 -13.08
CA MET A 665 15.05 8.40 -13.14
C MET A 665 14.40 9.02 -11.90
N TRP A 666 13.06 9.12 -11.94
CA TRP A 666 12.18 9.61 -10.85
C TRP A 666 12.46 11.06 -10.45
N SER A 667 11.66 11.59 -9.53
CA SER A 667 11.80 12.98 -9.05
C SER A 667 13.13 13.22 -8.33
N SER A 668 13.80 12.17 -7.85
CA SER A 668 15.11 12.24 -7.19
C SER A 668 16.30 12.22 -8.17
N ASN A 669 16.08 11.85 -9.45
CA ASN A 669 17.10 11.74 -10.49
C ASN A 669 18.28 10.83 -10.11
N ASP A 670 18.10 9.89 -9.19
CA ASP A 670 19.16 9.04 -8.60
C ASP A 670 18.95 7.53 -8.79
N ARG A 671 17.89 7.14 -9.52
CA ARG A 671 17.55 5.75 -9.82
C ARG A 671 18.07 5.31 -11.18
N ALA A 672 18.53 4.07 -11.24
CA ALA A 672 18.86 3.35 -12.46
C ALA A 672 18.09 2.03 -12.52
N GLU A 673 17.48 1.73 -13.67
CA GLU A 673 16.65 0.54 -13.87
C GLU A 673 16.97 -0.11 -15.22
N LEU A 674 16.92 -1.44 -15.28
CA LEU A 674 16.87 -2.21 -16.51
C LEU A 674 15.47 -2.81 -16.64
N ILE A 675 14.76 -2.46 -17.70
CA ILE A 675 13.35 -2.80 -17.90
C ILE A 675 13.22 -3.65 -19.16
N ARG A 676 12.36 -4.67 -19.11
CA ARG A 676 11.92 -5.40 -20.31
C ARG A 676 10.79 -4.66 -21.00
N LEU A 677 10.83 -4.57 -22.32
CA LEU A 677 9.78 -4.02 -23.15
C LEU A 677 9.15 -5.13 -23.99
N GLU A 678 7.83 -5.13 -24.08
CA GLU A 678 7.08 -5.98 -25.00
C GLU A 678 5.93 -5.19 -25.62
N LYS A 679 5.89 -5.12 -26.96
CA LYS A 679 4.87 -4.38 -27.71
C LYS A 679 4.71 -2.93 -27.21
N GLY A 680 5.82 -2.31 -26.77
CA GLY A 680 5.90 -0.92 -26.32
C GLY A 680 5.48 -0.70 -24.87
N LYS A 681 5.23 -1.77 -24.10
CA LYS A 681 4.86 -1.70 -22.68
C LYS A 681 5.99 -2.24 -21.81
N ASP A 682 6.18 -1.65 -20.65
CA ASP A 682 7.07 -2.16 -19.61
C ASP A 682 6.54 -3.51 -19.10
N LYS A 683 7.40 -4.53 -19.10
CA LYS A 683 7.13 -5.92 -18.70
C LYS A 683 8.06 -6.38 -17.57
N GLY A 684 8.22 -5.49 -16.60
CA GLY A 684 8.94 -5.75 -15.36
C GLY A 684 10.34 -5.14 -15.31
N VAL A 685 10.77 -4.88 -14.08
CA VAL A 685 12.12 -4.42 -13.77
C VAL A 685 13.02 -5.65 -13.58
N LEU A 686 14.10 -5.72 -14.35
CA LEU A 686 15.06 -6.83 -14.30
C LEU A 686 16.11 -6.59 -13.21
N SER A 687 16.52 -5.34 -13.06
CA SER A 687 17.42 -4.88 -12.01
C SER A 687 17.16 -3.42 -11.73
N GLU A 688 17.29 -3.00 -10.48
CA GLU A 688 17.28 -1.59 -10.10
C GLU A 688 18.37 -1.27 -9.08
N HIS A 689 18.80 0.00 -9.05
CA HIS A 689 19.74 0.53 -8.09
C HIS A 689 19.43 2.02 -7.84
N SER A 690 19.63 2.49 -6.61
CA SER A 690 19.44 3.89 -6.22
C SER A 690 20.73 4.43 -5.60
N GLY A 691 21.04 5.70 -5.84
CA GLY A 691 22.12 6.40 -5.13
C GLY A 691 23.03 7.26 -5.99
N LYS A 692 22.82 7.35 -7.32
CA LYS A 692 23.69 8.14 -8.20
C LYS A 692 22.90 9.15 -9.03
N LYS A 693 22.97 10.43 -8.64
CA LYS A 693 22.31 11.54 -9.34
C LYS A 693 23.01 11.89 -10.65
N ILE A 694 22.23 12.15 -11.70
CA ILE A 694 22.76 12.68 -12.97
C ILE A 694 22.74 14.21 -12.94
N GLU A 695 23.88 14.81 -12.61
CA GLU A 695 24.09 16.25 -12.61
C GLU A 695 23.92 16.88 -14.00
N LYS A 696 23.29 18.07 -14.02
CA LYS A 696 23.17 18.91 -15.20
C LYS A 696 24.54 19.45 -15.61
N ASP A 697 24.78 19.51 -16.92
CA ASP A 697 25.97 20.06 -17.58
C ASP A 697 27.31 19.35 -17.26
N ARG A 698 27.27 18.20 -16.56
CA ARG A 698 28.41 17.32 -16.33
C ARG A 698 28.49 16.22 -17.40
N TRP A 699 29.69 15.97 -17.91
CA TRP A 699 29.98 14.81 -18.76
C TRP A 699 30.22 13.57 -17.89
N TYR A 700 29.62 12.46 -18.30
CA TYR A 700 29.83 11.14 -17.73
C TYR A 700 30.37 10.18 -18.77
N GLU A 701 31.27 9.29 -18.38
CA GLU A 701 31.70 8.15 -19.19
C GLU A 701 30.81 6.94 -18.90
N VAL A 702 30.12 6.43 -19.91
CA VAL A 702 29.21 5.29 -19.79
C VAL A 702 29.80 4.09 -20.51
N LYS A 703 29.75 2.93 -19.83
CA LYS A 703 30.09 1.63 -20.40
C LYS A 703 28.98 0.64 -20.08
N VAL A 704 28.43 -0.01 -21.09
CA VAL A 704 27.49 -1.13 -20.94
C VAL A 704 28.12 -2.39 -21.50
N VAL A 705 28.34 -3.38 -20.65
CA VAL A 705 28.82 -4.71 -21.03
C VAL A 705 27.61 -5.62 -21.16
N VAL A 706 27.37 -6.14 -22.36
CA VAL A 706 26.25 -7.04 -22.67
C VAL A 706 26.81 -8.42 -22.95
N SER A 707 26.26 -9.42 -22.28
CA SER A 707 26.57 -10.83 -22.52
C SER A 707 25.38 -11.73 -22.22
N SER A 708 25.45 -12.96 -22.69
CA SER A 708 24.47 -14.01 -22.35
C SER A 708 24.39 -14.35 -20.86
N MET A 709 25.45 -14.05 -20.08
CA MET A 709 25.55 -14.41 -18.66
C MET A 709 25.25 -13.23 -17.73
N LYS A 710 25.52 -12.00 -18.17
CA LYS A 710 25.45 -10.80 -17.33
C LYS A 710 25.43 -9.53 -18.16
N ASN A 711 24.64 -8.55 -17.74
CA ASN A 711 24.59 -7.20 -18.30
C ASN A 711 24.97 -6.19 -17.23
N GLU A 712 25.98 -5.35 -17.48
CA GLU A 712 26.50 -4.40 -16.51
C GLU A 712 26.58 -3.00 -17.11
N CYS A 713 26.06 -2.00 -16.39
CA CYS A 713 26.14 -0.59 -16.74
C CYS A 713 27.03 0.14 -15.74
N TYR A 714 28.02 0.87 -16.25
CA TYR A 714 28.98 1.65 -15.49
C TYR A 714 28.85 3.12 -15.85
N LEU A 715 29.05 3.98 -14.84
CA LEU A 715 29.10 5.43 -14.98
C LEU A 715 30.36 5.93 -14.27
N ASP A 716 31.28 6.57 -15.01
CA ASP A 716 32.62 6.98 -14.55
C ASP A 716 33.40 5.82 -13.90
N ASN A 717 33.38 4.65 -14.56
CA ASN A 717 33.98 3.38 -14.10
C ASN A 717 33.38 2.78 -12.82
N GLU A 718 32.38 3.40 -12.20
CA GLU A 718 31.64 2.80 -11.09
C GLU A 718 30.46 1.99 -11.62
N LEU A 719 30.28 0.78 -11.10
CA LEU A 719 29.13 -0.06 -11.43
C LEU A 719 27.85 0.59 -10.91
N VAL A 720 26.92 0.89 -11.82
CA VAL A 720 25.61 1.47 -11.48
C VAL A 720 24.53 0.41 -11.46
N LEU A 721 24.58 -0.56 -12.38
CA LEU A 721 23.56 -1.60 -12.46
C LEU A 721 24.16 -2.90 -13.00
N SER A 722 23.75 -4.03 -12.44
CA SER A 722 24.17 -5.37 -12.86
C SER A 722 22.95 -6.29 -12.90
N SER A 723 22.68 -6.89 -14.05
CA SER A 723 21.57 -7.83 -14.24
C SER A 723 22.07 -9.16 -14.77
N VAL A 724 21.72 -10.25 -14.09
CA VAL A 724 21.93 -11.62 -14.57
C VAL A 724 20.62 -12.09 -15.18
N PRO A 725 20.59 -12.65 -16.40
CA PRO A 725 19.40 -13.29 -16.96
C PRO A 725 18.82 -14.31 -15.99
N GLN A 726 17.53 -14.18 -15.69
CA GLN A 726 16.81 -15.09 -14.81
C GLN A 726 15.59 -15.66 -15.54
N ALA A 727 15.28 -16.90 -15.21
CA ALA A 727 14.02 -17.54 -15.57
C ALA A 727 12.84 -16.73 -15.00
N MET A 728 11.73 -16.67 -15.74
CA MET A 728 10.49 -16.05 -15.27
C MET A 728 9.41 -17.11 -15.06
N PRO A 729 9.39 -17.80 -13.91
CA PRO A 729 8.29 -18.70 -13.61
C PRO A 729 6.99 -17.91 -13.51
N LEU A 730 5.92 -18.43 -14.13
CA LEU A 730 4.55 -17.91 -13.99
C LEU A 730 3.62 -18.94 -13.36
N GLN A 731 4.11 -20.16 -13.09
CA GLN A 731 3.39 -21.20 -12.38
C GLN A 731 4.04 -21.46 -11.04
N PHE A 732 3.24 -21.44 -9.97
CA PHE A 732 3.71 -21.63 -8.60
C PHE A 732 2.76 -22.55 -7.85
N VAL A 733 3.32 -23.41 -7.00
CA VAL A 733 2.55 -24.37 -6.21
C VAL A 733 2.99 -24.28 -4.76
N ALA A 734 2.00 -24.17 -3.86
CA ALA A 734 2.18 -24.36 -2.43
C ALA A 734 1.22 -25.45 -1.95
N SER A 735 1.65 -26.24 -0.98
CA SER A 735 0.87 -27.35 -0.46
C SER A 735 1.01 -27.46 1.05
N GLY A 736 -0.11 -27.66 1.73
CA GLY A 736 -0.13 -27.84 3.18
C GLY A 736 -1.27 -28.74 3.62
N TYR A 737 -1.28 -29.05 4.91
CA TYR A 737 -2.32 -29.85 5.53
C TYR A 737 -3.04 -29.03 6.60
N ASP A 738 -4.36 -28.96 6.50
CA ASP A 738 -5.25 -28.44 7.54
C ASP A 738 -5.58 -29.62 8.46
N GLU A 739 -4.95 -29.63 9.63
CA GLU A 739 -5.02 -30.71 10.61
C GLU A 739 -6.38 -30.76 11.30
N GLU A 740 -6.95 -29.60 11.61
CA GLU A 740 -8.29 -29.49 12.21
C GLU A 740 -9.36 -30.10 11.29
N LYS A 741 -9.29 -29.83 9.98
CA LYS A 741 -10.25 -30.36 9.00
C LYS A 741 -9.80 -31.69 8.41
N GLY A 742 -8.56 -32.13 8.57
CA GLY A 742 -8.04 -33.32 7.90
C GLY A 742 -8.06 -33.19 6.37
N GLU A 743 -7.72 -32.00 5.85
CA GLU A 743 -7.74 -31.69 4.43
C GLU A 743 -6.33 -31.41 3.90
N LEU A 744 -5.99 -31.98 2.75
CA LEU A 744 -4.90 -31.50 1.90
C LEU A 744 -5.35 -30.22 1.21
N VAL A 745 -4.50 -29.19 1.27
CA VAL A 745 -4.68 -27.90 0.60
C VAL A 745 -3.59 -27.73 -0.44
N ILE A 746 -3.97 -27.53 -1.70
CA ILE A 746 -3.06 -27.29 -2.82
C ILE A 746 -3.41 -25.94 -3.42
N LYS A 747 -2.45 -25.02 -3.43
CA LYS A 747 -2.58 -23.67 -3.96
C LYS A 747 -1.74 -23.58 -5.22
N VAL A 748 -2.35 -23.22 -6.35
CA VAL A 748 -1.68 -23.07 -7.64
C VAL A 748 -1.95 -21.69 -8.21
N VAL A 749 -0.88 -20.98 -8.55
CA VAL A 749 -0.91 -19.73 -9.31
C VAL A 749 -0.54 -20.07 -10.75
N ASN A 750 -1.35 -19.63 -11.71
CA ASN A 750 -1.02 -19.60 -13.12
C ASN A 750 -1.11 -18.16 -13.64
N GLY A 751 0.02 -17.48 -13.72
CA GLY A 751 0.16 -16.12 -14.23
C GLY A 751 0.30 -16.01 -15.75
N ALA A 752 0.24 -17.13 -16.48
CA ALA A 752 0.32 -17.14 -17.94
C ALA A 752 -1.05 -16.95 -18.61
N ASP A 753 -1.01 -16.62 -19.90
CA ASP A 753 -2.18 -16.49 -20.77
C ASP A 753 -2.68 -17.83 -21.35
N ALA A 754 -2.05 -18.93 -20.96
CA ALA A 754 -2.42 -20.29 -21.34
C ALA A 754 -2.85 -21.11 -20.11
N ALA A 755 -3.72 -22.10 -20.33
CA ALA A 755 -4.07 -23.07 -19.30
C ALA A 755 -2.85 -23.92 -18.92
N TYR A 756 -2.73 -24.26 -17.63
CA TYR A 756 -1.67 -25.09 -17.08
C TYR A 756 -2.23 -26.47 -16.71
N LEU A 757 -1.92 -27.48 -17.51
CA LEU A 757 -2.35 -28.86 -17.29
C LEU A 757 -1.25 -29.65 -16.59
N THR A 758 -1.54 -30.23 -15.42
CA THR A 758 -0.57 -31.02 -14.67
C THR A 758 -1.20 -32.24 -13.99
N THR A 759 -0.40 -33.29 -13.82
CA THR A 759 -0.77 -34.48 -13.04
C THR A 759 -0.36 -34.28 -11.58
N ILE A 760 -1.30 -34.42 -10.66
CA ILE A 760 -1.06 -34.34 -9.22
C ILE A 760 -1.07 -35.75 -8.63
N GLN A 761 0.01 -36.12 -7.97
CA GLN A 761 0.16 -37.39 -7.24
C GLN A 761 0.27 -37.12 -5.75
N VAL A 762 -0.57 -37.76 -4.95
CA VAL A 762 -0.57 -37.65 -3.50
C VAL A 762 -0.06 -38.95 -2.88
N LYS A 763 1.13 -38.88 -2.30
CA LYS A 763 1.79 -40.00 -1.61
C LYS A 763 1.57 -39.92 -0.11
N GLY A 764 1.66 -41.08 0.55
CA GLY A 764 1.58 -41.15 2.01
C GLY A 764 0.17 -40.98 2.59
N SER A 765 -0.87 -41.12 1.75
CA SER A 765 -2.28 -41.13 2.15
C SER A 765 -2.83 -42.56 2.22
N LYS A 766 -3.66 -42.86 3.23
CA LYS A 766 -4.46 -44.10 3.28
C LYS A 766 -5.63 -44.03 2.32
N ASN A 767 -6.28 -42.87 2.28
CA ASN A 767 -7.49 -42.63 1.53
C ASN A 767 -7.60 -41.14 1.18
N ILE A 768 -8.01 -40.87 -0.05
CA ILE A 768 -8.30 -39.53 -0.56
C ILE A 768 -9.74 -39.54 -1.02
N ALA A 769 -10.55 -38.60 -0.52
CA ALA A 769 -11.93 -38.48 -0.95
C ALA A 769 -12.00 -38.12 -2.44
N GLU A 770 -12.93 -38.74 -3.18
CA GLU A 770 -13.15 -38.45 -4.61
C GLU A 770 -13.74 -37.05 -4.85
N GLU A 771 -14.45 -36.54 -3.84
CA GLU A 771 -15.09 -35.23 -3.84
C GLU A 771 -14.40 -34.26 -2.87
N GLY A 772 -14.21 -33.03 -3.32
CA GLY A 772 -13.64 -31.94 -2.54
C GLY A 772 -14.06 -30.59 -3.12
N ARG A 773 -13.29 -29.55 -2.82
CA ARG A 773 -13.60 -28.18 -3.21
C ARG A 773 -12.49 -27.60 -4.07
N VAL A 774 -12.90 -26.81 -5.06
CA VAL A 774 -12.02 -25.98 -5.88
C VAL A 774 -12.49 -24.55 -5.70
N ILE A 775 -11.57 -23.68 -5.29
CA ILE A 775 -11.81 -22.25 -5.11
C ILE A 775 -10.89 -21.52 -6.08
N SER A 776 -11.44 -20.83 -7.06
CA SER A 776 -10.66 -20.18 -8.12
C SER A 776 -10.96 -18.69 -8.23
N LEU A 777 -9.90 -17.89 -8.36
CA LEU A 777 -9.94 -16.51 -8.82
C LEU A 777 -9.37 -16.49 -10.23
N THR A 778 -10.13 -16.02 -11.22
CA THR A 778 -9.75 -16.05 -12.64
C THR A 778 -10.01 -14.72 -13.32
N ALA A 779 -9.24 -14.40 -14.36
CA ALA A 779 -9.50 -13.29 -15.26
C ALA A 779 -9.27 -13.71 -16.72
N ALA A 780 -9.86 -13.00 -17.68
CA ALA A 780 -9.60 -13.23 -19.10
C ALA A 780 -8.25 -12.66 -19.56
N ASP A 781 -7.77 -11.61 -18.88
CA ASP A 781 -6.50 -10.95 -19.16
C ASP A 781 -5.85 -10.48 -17.84
N GLY A 782 -4.52 -10.58 -17.74
CA GLY A 782 -3.78 -10.16 -16.55
C GLY A 782 -3.94 -8.68 -16.18
N SER A 783 -4.38 -7.83 -17.10
CA SER A 783 -4.64 -6.40 -16.87
C SER A 783 -6.05 -6.09 -16.38
N GLU A 784 -6.94 -7.07 -16.21
CA GLU A 784 -8.29 -6.84 -15.71
C GLU A 784 -8.30 -6.40 -14.23
N GLU A 785 -9.25 -5.53 -13.90
CA GLU A 785 -9.48 -4.94 -12.57
C GLU A 785 -10.98 -4.98 -12.22
N ASN A 786 -11.31 -5.02 -10.94
CA ASN A 786 -12.66 -4.73 -10.46
C ASN A 786 -12.95 -3.23 -10.56
N SER A 787 -14.22 -2.88 -10.77
CA SER A 787 -14.71 -1.49 -10.77
C SER A 787 -16.01 -1.40 -9.95
N PHE A 788 -16.48 -0.19 -9.66
CA PHE A 788 -17.78 -0.04 -8.97
C PHE A 788 -18.96 -0.48 -9.85
N GLU A 789 -18.77 -0.50 -11.17
CA GLU A 789 -19.72 -0.97 -12.18
C GLU A 789 -19.71 -2.51 -12.29
N GLU A 790 -18.54 -3.12 -12.14
CA GLU A 790 -18.32 -4.57 -12.14
C GLU A 790 -17.53 -5.03 -10.89
N PRO A 791 -18.09 -4.91 -9.67
CA PRO A 791 -17.35 -5.09 -8.41
C PRO A 791 -16.98 -6.54 -8.11
N ARG A 792 -17.46 -7.47 -8.94
CA ARG A 792 -17.18 -8.91 -8.87
C ARG A 792 -16.70 -9.47 -10.21
N LYS A 793 -16.08 -8.63 -11.05
CA LYS A 793 -15.47 -9.07 -12.31
C LYS A 793 -14.41 -10.16 -12.07
N ILE A 794 -13.58 -9.92 -11.06
CA ILE A 794 -12.60 -10.84 -10.51
C ILE A 794 -13.05 -11.15 -9.08
N TYR A 795 -13.60 -12.34 -8.88
CA TYR A 795 -14.19 -12.77 -7.61
C TYR A 795 -13.95 -14.29 -7.40
N PRO A 796 -13.73 -14.76 -6.15
CA PRO A 796 -13.55 -16.18 -5.89
C PRO A 796 -14.83 -16.97 -6.17
N GLU A 797 -14.72 -18.02 -6.98
CA GLU A 797 -15.78 -19.00 -7.20
C GLU A 797 -15.40 -20.31 -6.53
N GLU A 798 -16.32 -20.88 -5.76
CA GLU A 798 -16.16 -22.19 -5.12
C GLU A 798 -17.10 -23.21 -5.75
N ILE A 799 -16.54 -24.33 -6.19
CA ILE A 799 -17.29 -25.46 -6.75
C ILE A 799 -16.94 -26.77 -6.03
N ALA A 800 -17.91 -27.68 -5.95
CA ALA A 800 -17.63 -29.08 -5.65
C ALA A 800 -16.97 -29.74 -6.86
N TYR A 801 -15.86 -30.44 -6.66
CA TYR A 801 -15.13 -31.13 -7.71
C TYR A 801 -15.08 -32.64 -7.42
N LYS A 802 -15.42 -33.44 -8.43
CA LYS A 802 -15.42 -34.90 -8.39
C LYS A 802 -14.38 -35.41 -9.37
N GLY A 803 -13.27 -35.90 -8.83
CA GLY A 803 -12.10 -36.27 -9.63
C GLY A 803 -10.80 -36.29 -8.83
N PHE A 804 -10.86 -36.08 -7.51
CA PHE A 804 -9.69 -36.26 -6.66
C PHE A 804 -9.38 -37.75 -6.49
N GLY A 805 -8.11 -38.05 -6.26
CA GLY A 805 -7.64 -39.40 -6.01
C GLY A 805 -6.15 -39.40 -5.67
N PRO A 806 -5.54 -40.59 -5.51
CA PRO A 806 -4.08 -40.73 -5.32
C PRO A 806 -3.27 -40.15 -6.48
N GLU A 807 -3.83 -40.13 -7.68
CA GLU A 807 -3.30 -39.51 -8.88
C GLU A 807 -4.46 -38.97 -9.71
N PHE A 808 -4.38 -37.70 -10.11
CA PHE A 808 -5.42 -37.05 -10.92
C PHE A 808 -4.83 -35.91 -11.76
N ASP A 809 -5.46 -35.64 -12.90
CA ASP A 809 -5.12 -34.49 -13.75
C ASP A 809 -6.02 -33.30 -13.40
N TYR A 810 -5.46 -32.10 -13.46
CA TYR A 810 -6.23 -30.86 -13.32
C TYR A 810 -5.71 -29.79 -14.29
N GLU A 811 -6.64 -29.07 -14.93
CA GLU A 811 -6.36 -27.96 -15.84
C GLU A 811 -6.62 -26.63 -15.12
N PHE A 812 -5.56 -25.90 -14.81
CA PHE A 812 -5.63 -24.59 -14.18
C PHE A 812 -5.85 -23.50 -15.25
N PRO A 813 -6.91 -22.68 -15.15
CA PRO A 813 -7.19 -21.64 -16.15
C PRO A 813 -6.04 -20.63 -16.33
N PRO A 814 -5.93 -19.94 -17.47
CA PRO A 814 -5.03 -18.79 -17.61
C PRO A 814 -5.38 -17.72 -16.58
N PHE A 815 -4.39 -16.93 -16.17
CA PHE A 815 -4.51 -15.87 -15.16
C PHE A 815 -5.38 -16.28 -13.97
N SER A 816 -4.95 -17.33 -13.25
CA SER A 816 -5.73 -17.90 -12.15
C SER A 816 -4.95 -18.12 -10.86
N TYR A 817 -5.65 -17.99 -9.74
CA TYR A 817 -5.22 -18.49 -8.43
C TYR A 817 -6.26 -19.50 -7.96
N THR A 818 -5.86 -20.78 -7.88
CA THR A 818 -6.75 -21.90 -7.60
C THR A 818 -6.32 -22.63 -6.34
N ILE A 819 -7.28 -22.93 -5.47
CA ILE A 819 -7.08 -23.68 -4.24
C ILE A 819 -7.92 -24.96 -4.31
N LEU A 820 -7.25 -26.10 -4.30
CA LEU A 820 -7.86 -27.42 -4.18
C LEU A 820 -7.87 -27.82 -2.71
N ARG A 821 -9.03 -28.23 -2.19
CA ARG A 821 -9.17 -28.75 -0.82
C ARG A 821 -9.86 -30.10 -0.84
N VAL A 822 -9.19 -31.11 -0.31
CA VAL A 822 -9.70 -32.50 -0.33
C VAL A 822 -9.38 -33.20 0.99
N LYS A 823 -10.33 -33.99 1.50
CA LYS A 823 -10.09 -34.85 2.67
C LYS A 823 -9.07 -35.91 2.30
N ALA A 824 -7.99 -35.99 3.08
CA ALA A 824 -6.92 -36.95 2.82
C ALA A 824 -6.44 -37.55 4.15
N GLU A 825 -6.72 -38.82 4.39
CA GLU A 825 -6.28 -39.52 5.59
C GLU A 825 -4.79 -39.86 5.47
N LYS A 826 -3.97 -39.48 6.45
CA LYS A 826 -2.53 -39.80 6.47
C LYS A 826 -2.30 -41.28 6.83
N GLN A 827 -1.33 -41.92 6.18
CA GLN A 827 -0.83 -43.26 6.55
C GLN A 827 -0.30 -43.31 7.98
#